data_AF-A0A1D1VLB2-F1
#
_entry.id   AF-A0A1D1VLB2-F1
#
_cell.length_a   1.000
_cell.length_b   1.000
_cell.length_c   1.000
_cell.angle_alpha   90.00
_cell.angle_beta   90.00
_cell.angle_gamma   90.00
#
_symmetry.space_group_name_H-M   'P 1'
#
loop_
_entity.id
_entity.type
_entity.pdbx_description
1 polymer ?
#
loop_
_entity_poly.entity_id
_entity_poly.type
_entity_poly.pdbx_seq_one_letter_code
_entity_poly.pdbx_strand_id
1 'polypeptide(L)'
;MVLQTMWATLRHLLRFRKIWAIFAVWTVLTIGVIYRFDTEFTDGKSVAYSSPCNITSPEVLSAINRSQTTACKNEISAFGCLLQQDAVFPKVLPNSCPASSEEGDSFRSPGLRKPSEPVRILFALTVHGRDSRQVEWLFGLIHRPEHFYLIHVDKRSTFLFHDLLSLEKKYDNVLLMRERRSPIWGGASLLTVLLDAIKFGIDRWAAWDYFINLSESDLPIKSVEELVDFLGGNYGRNFAKSHGQSVQQFIKRQGLDRTFYECENRMWLVDRKRKIPQGIEMDGGSDWVALHRSFCSYLVSEPKGKLLQGLLVFYNHTLLPAESFFHTVLHNSVFCHTFTNNNLRLTNWNRKKGCYCQYRHIVDWCGCSPNAFRMANLKRFETAAHKRSLFFARKFDPFVDLEIMNYVVRISQTTSSLNQPTIGDFSDIYKSMVGRSTHILNLYASTEKHFPTQEAETLSKSLQRISYRILKTHSTLNSWKISKLLFVHATADTRGRIELLVAQQIVKNGRKKVIEARFHIVDHFEVREVKTLAKNVTSRLRGFRVSSDFDQKEDIFRNYHGALGVQSDLVGRFDVVEGEERLLSVVWIDPADIVAGSFELNLTEKAEVLFQPPVFQKPLRPGEWTGLITADWQVIVQTKFLVLPSPTPTDNQGPEGNAYIDFNFTSVSKILSLRPQDKMVAIEGNVRKSGGELERWIDELVGGFYAMKEDDSLCEVQRLSCVEEMSQLSFCENTFWSSYYDANF
;
A
#
# COMPACT_ATOMS: atom_id res chain seq x y z
N MET A 1 -41.37 -42.86 -51.22
CA MET A 1 -41.93 -42.48 -49.89
C MET A 1 -40.92 -42.55 -48.73
N VAL A 2 -39.90 -43.43 -48.75
CA VAL A 2 -38.91 -43.56 -47.66
C VAL A 2 -37.82 -42.45 -47.65
N LEU A 3 -37.51 -41.86 -48.81
CA LEU A 3 -36.51 -40.77 -48.92
C LEU A 3 -36.99 -39.39 -48.44
N GLN A 4 -38.30 -39.12 -48.45
CA GLN A 4 -38.86 -37.86 -47.95
C GLN A 4 -38.94 -37.81 -46.41
N THR A 5 -39.16 -38.95 -45.75
CA THR A 5 -39.16 -39.07 -44.29
C THR A 5 -37.76 -38.96 -43.70
N MET A 6 -36.72 -39.48 -44.36
CA MET A 6 -35.33 -39.32 -43.88
C MET A 6 -34.84 -37.84 -43.92
N TRP A 7 -35.26 -37.06 -44.92
CA TRP A 7 -34.89 -35.64 -45.02
C TRP A 7 -35.61 -34.71 -44.02
N ALA A 8 -36.80 -35.08 -43.56
CA ALA A 8 -37.53 -34.36 -42.51
C ALA A 8 -36.90 -34.60 -41.12
N THR A 9 -36.45 -35.84 -40.87
CA THR A 9 -35.83 -36.23 -39.60
C THR A 9 -34.41 -35.63 -39.44
N LEU A 10 -33.64 -35.54 -40.53
CA LEU A 10 -32.31 -34.92 -40.52
C LEU A 10 -32.37 -33.39 -40.29
N ARG A 11 -33.40 -32.70 -40.83
CA ARG A 11 -33.64 -31.26 -40.60
C ARG A 11 -34.04 -30.94 -39.15
N HIS A 12 -34.78 -31.84 -38.50
CA HIS A 12 -35.12 -31.71 -37.08
C HIS A 12 -33.89 -31.92 -36.17
N LEU A 13 -33.05 -32.92 -36.46
CA LEU A 13 -31.81 -33.18 -35.70
C LEU A 13 -30.77 -32.06 -35.86
N LEU A 14 -30.67 -31.42 -37.04
CA LEU A 14 -29.78 -30.28 -37.28
C LEU A 14 -30.27 -28.98 -36.60
N ARG A 15 -31.59 -28.79 -36.43
CA ARG A 15 -32.15 -27.68 -35.63
C ARG A 15 -31.88 -27.86 -34.14
N PHE A 16 -32.00 -29.08 -33.62
CA PHE A 16 -31.69 -29.37 -32.21
C PHE A 16 -30.20 -29.23 -31.89
N ARG A 17 -29.29 -29.59 -32.80
CA ARG A 17 -27.84 -29.35 -32.64
C ARG A 17 -27.47 -27.87 -32.61
N LYS A 18 -28.13 -27.01 -33.41
CA LYS A 18 -27.92 -25.55 -33.35
C LYS A 18 -28.45 -24.95 -32.06
N ILE A 19 -29.60 -25.42 -31.56
CA ILE A 19 -30.18 -24.94 -30.29
C ILE A 19 -29.33 -25.39 -29.10
N TRP A 20 -28.81 -26.62 -29.09
CA TRP A 20 -27.88 -27.09 -28.06
C TRP A 20 -26.51 -26.43 -28.12
N ALA A 21 -25.98 -26.11 -29.30
CA ALA A 21 -24.74 -25.35 -29.43
C ALA A 21 -24.92 -23.90 -28.94
N ILE A 22 -26.07 -23.27 -29.21
CA ILE A 22 -26.40 -21.94 -28.69
C ILE A 22 -26.59 -22.01 -27.17
N PHE A 23 -27.29 -23.00 -26.64
CA PHE A 23 -27.44 -23.17 -25.19
C PHE A 23 -26.10 -23.49 -24.50
N ALA A 24 -25.24 -24.31 -25.09
CA ALA A 24 -23.93 -24.63 -24.53
C ALA A 24 -22.98 -23.42 -24.57
N VAL A 25 -23.00 -22.62 -25.64
CA VAL A 25 -22.24 -21.37 -25.73
C VAL A 25 -22.80 -20.33 -24.74
N TRP A 26 -24.12 -20.24 -24.58
CA TRP A 26 -24.73 -19.35 -23.59
C TRP A 26 -24.44 -19.80 -22.16
N THR A 27 -24.42 -21.11 -21.90
CA THR A 27 -24.11 -21.69 -20.57
C THR A 27 -22.61 -21.54 -20.25
N VAL A 28 -21.71 -21.72 -21.22
CA VAL A 28 -20.26 -21.48 -21.03
C VAL A 28 -19.95 -19.97 -20.91
N LEU A 29 -20.68 -19.09 -21.60
CA LEU A 29 -20.54 -17.63 -21.46
C LEU A 29 -21.16 -17.11 -20.16
N THR A 30 -22.30 -17.64 -19.71
CA THR A 30 -22.88 -17.25 -18.41
C THR A 30 -22.11 -17.84 -17.24
N ILE A 31 -21.60 -19.08 -17.34
CA ILE A 31 -20.71 -19.64 -16.33
C ILE A 31 -19.36 -18.92 -16.33
N GLY A 32 -18.79 -18.55 -17.48
CA GLY A 32 -17.55 -17.77 -17.55
C GLY A 32 -17.67 -16.31 -17.08
N VAL A 33 -18.88 -15.73 -17.15
CA VAL A 33 -19.20 -14.38 -16.62
C VAL A 33 -19.54 -14.41 -15.13
N ILE A 34 -19.95 -15.57 -14.59
CA ILE A 34 -20.39 -15.71 -13.17
C ILE A 34 -19.33 -16.41 -12.31
N TYR A 35 -18.49 -17.28 -12.88
CA TYR A 35 -17.40 -18.00 -12.22
C TYR A 35 -16.10 -17.81 -12.98
N ARG A 36 -15.17 -17.04 -12.39
CA ARG A 36 -13.75 -17.08 -12.78
C ARG A 36 -13.23 -18.47 -12.44
N PHE A 37 -13.06 -19.33 -13.44
CA PHE A 37 -12.08 -20.42 -13.32
C PHE A 37 -10.70 -19.78 -13.41
N ASP A 38 -9.93 -19.84 -12.32
CA ASP A 38 -8.48 -19.64 -12.38
C ASP A 38 -7.92 -20.70 -13.33
N THR A 39 -7.67 -20.34 -14.58
CA THR A 39 -6.92 -21.21 -15.48
C THR A 39 -5.47 -21.21 -15.01
N GLU A 40 -5.12 -22.29 -14.31
CA GLU A 40 -3.74 -22.71 -14.11
C GLU A 40 -3.00 -22.76 -15.45
N PHE A 41 -1.73 -22.41 -15.37
CA PHE A 41 -0.74 -22.41 -16.42
C PHE A 41 -0.77 -23.73 -17.24
N THR A 42 -1.38 -23.70 -18.42
CA THR A 42 -1.13 -24.72 -19.46
C THR A 42 -0.31 -24.10 -20.58
N ASP A 43 0.98 -24.44 -20.57
CA ASP A 43 1.88 -24.65 -21.71
C ASP A 43 1.80 -23.69 -22.91
N GLY A 44 2.69 -22.70 -22.93
CA GLY A 44 3.62 -22.49 -24.07
C GLY A 44 3.11 -22.10 -25.46
N LYS A 45 1.81 -21.88 -25.69
CA LYS A 45 1.33 -21.31 -26.98
C LYS A 45 0.95 -19.84 -26.80
N SER A 46 1.74 -18.95 -27.39
CA SER A 46 1.38 -17.54 -27.52
C SER A 46 0.07 -17.42 -28.31
N VAL A 47 -1.05 -17.21 -27.61
CA VAL A 47 -2.33 -16.93 -28.26
C VAL A 47 -2.18 -15.59 -28.97
N ALA A 48 -2.25 -15.58 -30.31
CA ALA A 48 -2.20 -14.35 -31.09
C ALA A 48 -3.40 -13.47 -30.77
N TYR A 49 -3.22 -12.15 -30.79
CA TYR A 49 -4.31 -11.20 -30.63
C TYR A 49 -5.34 -11.39 -31.76
N SER A 50 -6.62 -11.50 -31.42
CA SER A 50 -7.72 -11.58 -32.38
C SER A 50 -8.96 -10.87 -31.84
N SER A 51 -9.54 -9.98 -32.63
CA SER A 51 -10.79 -9.29 -32.27
C SER A 51 -12.01 -10.06 -32.79
N PRO A 52 -13.00 -10.41 -31.95
CA PRO A 52 -14.22 -11.12 -32.38
C PRO A 52 -15.14 -10.29 -33.29
N CYS A 53 -14.97 -8.97 -33.34
CA CYS A 53 -15.77 -8.05 -34.14
C CYS A 53 -14.95 -6.82 -34.58
N ASN A 54 -15.52 -5.99 -35.45
CA ASN A 54 -14.95 -4.68 -35.76
C ASN A 54 -15.26 -3.68 -34.62
N ILE A 55 -14.23 -3.28 -33.87
CA ILE A 55 -14.37 -2.39 -32.71
C ILE A 55 -14.35 -0.93 -33.17
N THR A 56 -15.41 -0.19 -32.85
CA THR A 56 -15.58 1.23 -33.21
C THR A 56 -15.40 2.18 -32.04
N SER A 57 -15.41 1.68 -30.79
CA SER A 57 -15.25 2.50 -29.59
C SER A 57 -13.80 3.00 -29.43
N PRO A 58 -13.57 4.33 -29.39
CA PRO A 58 -12.23 4.89 -29.16
C PRO A 58 -11.62 4.50 -27.81
N GLU A 59 -12.46 4.40 -26.77
CA GLU A 59 -12.03 3.96 -25.44
C GLU A 59 -11.49 2.53 -25.45
N VAL A 60 -12.22 1.61 -26.08
CA VAL A 60 -11.81 0.20 -26.22
C VAL A 60 -10.51 0.10 -27.00
N LEU A 61 -10.39 0.79 -28.15
CA LEU A 61 -9.17 0.81 -28.96
C LEU A 61 -7.97 1.39 -28.19
N SER A 62 -8.18 2.46 -27.43
CA SER A 62 -7.14 3.05 -26.57
C SER A 62 -6.68 2.09 -25.47
N ALA A 63 -7.61 1.38 -24.83
CA ALA A 63 -7.30 0.38 -23.82
C ALA A 63 -6.51 -0.81 -24.41
N ILE A 64 -6.94 -1.35 -25.55
CA ILE A 64 -6.21 -2.43 -26.26
C ILE A 64 -4.79 -1.98 -26.60
N ASN A 65 -4.62 -0.77 -27.14
CA ASN A 65 -3.30 -0.28 -27.57
C ASN A 65 -2.33 -0.09 -26.39
N ARG A 66 -2.84 0.38 -25.24
CA ARG A 66 -2.03 0.62 -24.03
C ARG A 66 -1.80 -0.63 -23.19
N SER A 67 -2.66 -1.65 -23.33
CA SER A 67 -2.50 -2.89 -22.58
C SER A 67 -1.23 -3.64 -22.99
N GLN A 68 -0.57 -4.26 -22.01
CA GLN A 68 0.77 -4.83 -22.18
C GLN A 68 0.70 -6.31 -22.58
N THR A 69 -0.28 -7.04 -22.06
CA THR A 69 -0.41 -8.48 -22.26
C THR A 69 -1.42 -8.82 -23.35
N THR A 70 -1.11 -9.83 -24.17
CA THR A 70 -2.03 -10.29 -25.23
C THR A 70 -3.34 -10.85 -24.66
N ALA A 71 -3.30 -11.44 -23.44
CA ALA A 71 -4.49 -11.89 -22.73
C ALA A 71 -5.46 -10.73 -22.45
N CYS A 72 -4.97 -9.64 -21.83
CA CYS A 72 -5.78 -8.46 -21.55
C CYS A 72 -6.30 -7.78 -22.84
N LYS A 73 -5.50 -7.76 -23.92
CA LYS A 73 -5.97 -7.31 -25.25
C LYS A 73 -7.18 -8.12 -25.73
N ASN A 74 -7.10 -9.44 -25.68
CA ASN A 74 -8.19 -10.33 -26.11
C ASN A 74 -9.44 -10.17 -25.22
N GLU A 75 -9.26 -10.08 -23.91
CA GLU A 75 -10.34 -9.85 -22.94
C GLU A 75 -11.08 -8.53 -23.20
N ILE A 76 -10.34 -7.42 -23.35
CA ILE A 76 -10.91 -6.10 -23.64
C ILE A 76 -11.61 -6.10 -25.00
N SER A 77 -11.03 -6.72 -26.03
CA SER A 77 -11.65 -6.79 -27.36
C SER A 77 -12.96 -7.58 -27.34
N ALA A 78 -12.98 -8.74 -26.69
CA ALA A 78 -14.18 -9.54 -26.54
C ALA A 78 -15.28 -8.78 -25.77
N PHE A 79 -14.91 -8.13 -24.67
CA PHE A 79 -15.84 -7.32 -23.89
C PHE A 79 -16.35 -6.10 -24.67
N GLY A 80 -15.49 -5.41 -25.41
CA GLY A 80 -15.86 -4.29 -26.28
C GLY A 80 -16.89 -4.67 -27.34
N CYS A 81 -16.80 -5.88 -27.90
CA CYS A 81 -17.80 -6.40 -28.83
C CYS A 81 -19.17 -6.61 -28.17
N LEU A 82 -19.21 -7.09 -26.91
CA LEU A 82 -20.45 -7.22 -26.15
C LEU A 82 -21.07 -5.86 -25.81
N LEU A 83 -20.24 -4.86 -25.48
CA LEU A 83 -20.68 -3.49 -25.23
C LEU A 83 -21.33 -2.86 -26.47
N GLN A 84 -20.75 -3.04 -27.66
CA GLN A 84 -21.31 -2.55 -28.92
C GLN A 84 -22.69 -3.14 -29.26
N GLN A 85 -23.00 -4.31 -28.71
CA GLN A 85 -24.30 -4.97 -28.88
C GLN A 85 -25.33 -4.55 -27.83
N ASP A 86 -24.98 -3.66 -26.88
CA ASP A 86 -25.83 -3.25 -25.74
C ASP A 86 -26.37 -4.46 -24.94
N ALA A 87 -25.55 -5.51 -24.82
CA ALA A 87 -25.94 -6.83 -24.30
C ALA A 87 -25.37 -7.15 -22.90
N VAL A 88 -24.60 -6.24 -22.29
CA VAL A 88 -23.90 -6.49 -21.02
C VAL A 88 -24.75 -6.11 -19.81
N PHE A 89 -25.29 -4.89 -19.78
CA PHE A 89 -25.88 -4.31 -18.57
C PHE A 89 -27.40 -4.46 -18.51
N PRO A 90 -27.97 -4.71 -17.30
CA PRO A 90 -29.41 -4.69 -17.12
C PRO A 90 -29.96 -3.27 -17.31
N LYS A 91 -31.06 -3.14 -18.05
CA LYS A 91 -31.71 -1.84 -18.31
C LYS A 91 -32.65 -1.42 -17.19
N VAL A 92 -33.31 -2.39 -16.55
CA VAL A 92 -34.26 -2.21 -15.46
C VAL A 92 -33.95 -3.26 -14.40
N LEU A 93 -33.92 -2.84 -13.14
CA LEU A 93 -33.77 -3.73 -11.98
C LEU A 93 -34.95 -3.55 -11.02
N PRO A 94 -35.39 -4.61 -10.33
CA PRO A 94 -36.49 -4.51 -9.40
C PRO A 94 -36.02 -3.86 -8.08
N ASN A 95 -36.86 -3.00 -7.52
CA ASN A 95 -36.73 -2.57 -6.13
C ASN A 95 -37.70 -3.40 -5.26
N SER A 96 -37.15 -4.06 -4.25
CA SER A 96 -37.87 -4.91 -3.30
C SER A 96 -37.93 -4.30 -1.90
N CYS A 97 -37.59 -3.02 -1.74
CA CYS A 97 -37.85 -2.29 -0.51
C CYS A 97 -39.37 -2.18 -0.31
N PRO A 98 -39.91 -2.59 0.86
CA PRO A 98 -41.34 -2.46 1.13
C PRO A 98 -41.75 -0.98 1.06
N ALA A 99 -42.86 -0.69 0.39
CA ALA A 99 -43.50 0.63 0.52
C ALA A 99 -43.88 0.81 2.00
N SER A 100 -43.63 1.98 2.57
CA SER A 100 -44.06 2.31 3.93
C SER A 100 -45.56 2.07 4.03
N SER A 101 -45.98 1.04 4.77
CA SER A 101 -47.37 0.97 5.23
C SER A 101 -47.61 2.21 6.07
N GLU A 102 -48.62 2.99 5.70
CA GLU A 102 -49.14 4.11 6.50
C GLU A 102 -49.70 3.58 7.81
N GLU A 103 -48.85 3.24 8.76
CA GLU A 103 -49.16 3.12 10.18
C GLU A 103 -47.83 3.17 10.92
N GLY A 104 -47.67 4.24 11.70
CA GLY A 104 -46.45 4.58 12.43
C GLY A 104 -46.18 3.66 13.62
N ASP A 105 -45.91 2.39 13.33
CA ASP A 105 -45.26 1.50 14.27
C ASP A 105 -43.88 1.10 13.74
N SER A 106 -42.92 1.08 14.65
CA SER A 106 -41.54 0.70 14.41
C SER A 106 -41.48 -0.66 13.70
N PHE A 107 -41.25 -0.67 12.39
CA PHE A 107 -40.91 -1.89 11.64
C PHE A 107 -39.55 -2.41 12.14
N ARG A 108 -39.56 -3.07 13.30
CA ARG A 108 -38.56 -4.06 13.69
C ARG A 108 -38.58 -5.10 12.57
N SER A 109 -37.42 -5.43 12.01
CA SER A 109 -37.29 -6.54 11.08
C SER A 109 -38.07 -7.75 11.64
N PRO A 110 -39.07 -8.29 10.92
CA PRO A 110 -39.96 -9.30 11.48
C PRO A 110 -39.14 -10.48 12.02
N GLY A 111 -39.16 -10.69 13.34
CA GLY A 111 -38.58 -11.88 13.97
C GLY A 111 -37.14 -11.80 14.51
N LEU A 112 -36.38 -10.72 14.33
CA LEU A 112 -35.04 -10.60 14.94
C LEU A 112 -35.16 -10.18 16.41
N ARG A 113 -35.11 -11.16 17.31
CA ARG A 113 -34.97 -10.89 18.76
C ARG A 113 -33.51 -10.57 19.07
N LYS A 114 -33.28 -9.57 19.92
CA LYS A 114 -31.96 -9.27 20.46
C LYS A 114 -31.39 -10.56 21.08
N PRO A 115 -30.14 -10.95 20.78
CA PRO A 115 -29.54 -12.14 21.35
C PRO A 115 -29.41 -12.00 22.87
N SER A 116 -29.53 -13.13 23.58
CA SER A 116 -29.22 -13.20 25.02
C SER A 116 -27.72 -13.15 25.28
N GLU A 117 -26.92 -13.62 24.31
CA GLU A 117 -25.46 -13.59 24.34
C GLU A 117 -24.92 -12.32 23.67
N PRO A 118 -23.71 -11.87 24.05
CA PRO A 118 -23.00 -10.80 23.34
C PRO A 118 -22.80 -11.13 21.87
N VAL A 119 -22.87 -10.11 21.01
CA VAL A 119 -22.68 -10.30 19.57
C VAL A 119 -21.25 -10.71 19.24
N ARG A 120 -21.10 -11.58 18.25
CA ARG A 120 -19.79 -12.01 17.75
C ARG A 120 -19.48 -11.39 16.40
N ILE A 121 -18.23 -11.02 16.18
CA ILE A 121 -17.82 -10.25 15.01
C ILE A 121 -16.92 -11.11 14.11
N LEU A 122 -17.20 -11.10 12.81
CA LEU A 122 -16.27 -11.51 11.76
C LEU A 122 -15.52 -10.28 11.26
N PHE A 123 -14.26 -10.15 11.66
CA PHE A 123 -13.34 -9.16 11.13
C PHE A 123 -12.72 -9.70 9.83
N ALA A 124 -12.96 -9.00 8.73
CA ALA A 124 -12.33 -9.28 7.44
C ALA A 124 -11.21 -8.26 7.19
N LEU A 125 -9.97 -8.71 7.26
CA LEU A 125 -8.79 -7.87 7.09
C LEU A 125 -8.31 -8.00 5.64
N THR A 126 -8.39 -6.93 4.86
CA THR A 126 -7.83 -6.86 3.50
C THR A 126 -6.50 -6.10 3.58
N VAL A 127 -5.38 -6.83 3.53
CA VAL A 127 -4.04 -6.29 3.79
C VAL A 127 -3.09 -6.44 2.60
N HIS A 128 -2.13 -5.52 2.51
CA HIS A 128 -1.12 -5.50 1.45
C HIS A 128 0.16 -4.81 1.92
N GLY A 129 1.17 -4.79 1.06
CA GLY A 129 2.49 -4.23 1.38
C GLY A 129 3.38 -5.26 2.08
N ARG A 130 4.17 -4.78 3.06
CA ARG A 130 5.22 -5.56 3.76
C ARG A 130 5.19 -5.40 5.28
N ASP A 131 4.28 -4.60 5.82
CA ASP A 131 4.27 -4.25 7.25
C ASP A 131 3.43 -5.25 8.06
N SER A 132 4.00 -6.43 8.31
CA SER A 132 3.35 -7.45 9.14
C SER A 132 3.16 -6.99 10.58
N ARG A 133 4.13 -6.25 11.13
CA ARG A 133 4.06 -5.72 12.51
C ARG A 133 2.88 -4.78 12.69
N GLN A 134 2.56 -3.93 11.71
CA GLN A 134 1.37 -3.09 11.76
C GLN A 134 0.07 -3.93 11.74
N VAL A 135 0.02 -5.01 10.96
CA VAL A 135 -1.11 -5.95 10.97
C VAL A 135 -1.25 -6.62 12.34
N GLU A 136 -0.13 -7.04 12.94
CA GLU A 136 -0.09 -7.60 14.30
C GLU A 136 -0.54 -6.60 15.36
N TRP A 137 -0.22 -5.31 15.20
CA TRP A 137 -0.73 -4.24 16.07
C TRP A 137 -2.24 -4.15 16.02
N LEU A 138 -2.82 -4.04 14.82
CA LEU A 138 -4.26 -4.03 14.67
C LEU A 138 -4.86 -5.31 15.28
N PHE A 139 -4.33 -6.47 14.91
CA PHE A 139 -4.81 -7.77 15.36
C PHE A 139 -4.79 -7.87 16.89
N GLY A 140 -3.69 -7.53 17.55
CA GLY A 140 -3.56 -7.56 19.01
C GLY A 140 -4.57 -6.65 19.73
N LEU A 141 -4.98 -5.54 19.11
CA LEU A 141 -6.00 -4.64 19.67
C LEU A 141 -7.43 -5.17 19.52
N ILE A 142 -7.71 -5.91 18.44
CA ILE A 142 -9.06 -6.38 18.13
C ILE A 142 -9.29 -7.85 18.46
N HIS A 143 -8.24 -8.64 18.76
CA HIS A 143 -8.35 -10.08 18.98
C HIS A 143 -9.10 -10.39 20.27
N ARG A 144 -10.11 -11.27 20.16
CA ARG A 144 -10.82 -11.92 21.25
C ARG A 144 -11.16 -13.34 20.81
N PRO A 145 -11.11 -14.35 21.69
CA PRO A 145 -11.40 -15.74 21.31
C PRO A 145 -12.85 -15.95 20.84
N GLU A 146 -13.79 -15.08 21.22
CA GLU A 146 -15.22 -15.14 20.85
C GLU A 146 -15.50 -14.64 19.42
N HIS A 147 -14.53 -13.99 18.77
CA HIS A 147 -14.67 -13.39 17.45
C HIS A 147 -13.93 -14.20 16.38
N PHE A 148 -14.07 -13.81 15.12
CA PHE A 148 -13.53 -14.52 13.96
C PHE A 148 -12.71 -13.57 13.09
N TYR A 149 -11.58 -14.03 12.58
CA TYR A 149 -10.65 -13.21 11.81
C TYR A 149 -10.35 -13.89 10.49
N LEU A 150 -10.73 -13.26 9.39
CA LEU A 150 -10.43 -13.71 8.04
C LEU A 150 -9.51 -12.69 7.37
N ILE A 151 -8.30 -13.13 7.02
CA ILE A 151 -7.27 -12.26 6.46
C ILE A 151 -7.11 -12.57 4.97
N HIS A 152 -7.46 -11.61 4.13
CA HIS A 152 -7.06 -11.60 2.72
C HIS A 152 -5.76 -10.81 2.58
N VAL A 153 -4.73 -11.47 2.04
CA VAL A 153 -3.48 -10.81 1.68
C VAL A 153 -3.43 -10.66 0.17
N ASP A 154 -3.12 -9.46 -0.34
CA ASP A 154 -2.92 -9.20 -1.76
C ASP A 154 -1.99 -10.25 -2.39
N LYS A 155 -2.37 -10.79 -3.56
CA LYS A 155 -1.59 -11.79 -4.30
C LYS A 155 -0.15 -11.35 -4.57
N ARG A 156 0.08 -10.04 -4.71
CA ARG A 156 1.40 -9.43 -4.94
C ARG A 156 2.27 -9.39 -3.67
N SER A 157 1.65 -9.40 -2.50
CA SER A 157 2.30 -9.33 -1.18
C SER A 157 2.63 -10.71 -0.63
N THR A 158 3.43 -11.49 -1.36
CA THR A 158 3.78 -12.87 -0.98
C THR A 158 4.60 -12.95 0.32
N PHE A 159 5.51 -12.01 0.56
CA PHE A 159 6.22 -11.91 1.84
C PHE A 159 5.25 -11.79 3.02
N LEU A 160 4.35 -10.79 2.98
CA LEU A 160 3.36 -10.56 4.02
C LEU A 160 2.44 -11.77 4.24
N PHE A 161 2.04 -12.46 3.16
CA PHE A 161 1.24 -13.68 3.28
C PHE A 161 1.96 -14.76 4.07
N HIS A 162 3.24 -15.02 3.76
CA HIS A 162 4.01 -16.03 4.46
C HIS A 162 4.27 -15.66 5.92
N ASP A 163 4.51 -14.38 6.19
CA ASP A 163 4.76 -13.89 7.54
C ASP A 163 3.53 -14.06 8.43
N LEU A 164 2.34 -13.70 7.91
CA LEU A 164 1.08 -13.79 8.64
C LEU A 164 0.52 -15.22 8.79
N LEU A 165 1.11 -16.24 8.14
CA LEU A 165 0.73 -17.64 8.39
C LEU A 165 1.02 -18.08 9.83
N SER A 166 1.90 -17.38 10.54
CA SER A 166 2.14 -17.61 11.98
C SER A 166 0.87 -17.38 12.82
N LEU A 167 0.07 -16.35 12.49
CA LEU A 167 -1.17 -16.03 13.21
C LEU A 167 -2.21 -17.15 13.08
N GLU A 168 -2.42 -17.66 11.86
CA GLU A 168 -3.33 -18.79 11.63
C GLU A 168 -2.88 -20.08 12.32
N LYS A 169 -1.56 -20.29 12.47
CA LYS A 169 -1.03 -21.43 13.24
C LYS A 169 -1.21 -21.27 14.75
N LYS A 170 -1.18 -20.03 15.25
CA LYS A 170 -1.22 -19.70 16.67
C LYS A 170 -2.65 -19.62 17.22
N TYR A 171 -3.64 -19.25 16.40
CA TYR A 171 -5.00 -18.98 16.85
C TYR A 171 -6.06 -19.73 16.00
N ASP A 172 -6.88 -20.55 16.65
CA ASP A 172 -7.91 -21.37 15.98
C ASP A 172 -9.02 -20.56 15.29
N ASN A 173 -9.23 -19.31 15.73
CA ASN A 173 -10.24 -18.40 15.19
C ASN A 173 -9.71 -17.43 14.11
N VAL A 174 -8.51 -17.69 13.59
CA VAL A 174 -7.85 -16.89 12.54
C VAL A 174 -7.61 -17.75 11.31
N LEU A 175 -8.01 -17.28 10.13
CA LEU A 175 -7.75 -17.95 8.86
C LEU A 175 -7.25 -16.97 7.80
N LEU A 176 -6.31 -17.42 6.97
CA LEU A 176 -5.84 -16.67 5.81
C LEU A 176 -6.50 -17.22 4.53
N MET A 177 -7.09 -16.35 3.71
CA MET A 177 -7.69 -16.75 2.44
C MET A 177 -6.63 -17.31 1.49
N ARG A 178 -6.83 -18.54 1.01
CA ARG A 178 -5.93 -19.21 0.07
C ARG A 178 -6.10 -18.68 -1.35
N GLU A 179 -7.34 -18.43 -1.76
CA GLU A 179 -7.65 -17.74 -3.02
C GLU A 179 -7.36 -16.24 -2.86
N ARG A 180 -6.18 -15.83 -3.33
CA ARG A 180 -5.73 -14.43 -3.25
C ARG A 180 -5.92 -13.72 -4.57
N ARG A 181 -6.60 -12.58 -4.53
CA ARG A 181 -6.71 -11.63 -5.65
C ARG A 181 -5.76 -10.44 -5.46
N SER A 182 -5.59 -9.62 -6.50
CA SER A 182 -4.83 -8.37 -6.46
C SER A 182 -5.80 -7.18 -6.45
N PRO A 183 -6.43 -6.83 -5.31
CA PRO A 183 -7.35 -5.70 -5.22
C PRO A 183 -6.59 -4.37 -5.39
N ILE A 184 -6.32 -4.00 -6.63
CA ILE A 184 -5.70 -2.73 -6.98
C ILE A 184 -6.61 -1.56 -6.54
N TRP A 185 -6.01 -0.38 -6.36
CA TRP A 185 -6.79 0.81 -6.04
C TRP A 185 -7.88 1.03 -7.10
N GLY A 186 -9.14 1.17 -6.65
CA GLY A 186 -10.29 1.33 -7.54
C GLY A 186 -10.75 0.08 -8.28
N GLY A 187 -10.03 -1.05 -8.16
CA GLY A 187 -10.32 -2.30 -8.84
C GLY A 187 -11.68 -2.89 -8.50
N ALA A 188 -12.28 -3.59 -9.46
CA ALA A 188 -13.50 -4.34 -9.27
C ALA A 188 -13.31 -5.53 -8.29
N SER A 189 -12.11 -6.11 -8.30
CA SER A 189 -11.71 -7.26 -7.49
C SER A 189 -11.81 -7.03 -5.97
N LEU A 190 -11.80 -5.79 -5.48
CA LEU A 190 -12.02 -5.52 -4.05
C LEU A 190 -13.43 -5.94 -3.61
N LEU A 191 -14.46 -5.68 -4.42
CA LEU A 191 -15.82 -6.12 -4.09
C LEU A 191 -15.90 -7.65 -4.10
N THR A 192 -15.25 -8.31 -5.07
CA THR A 192 -15.17 -9.77 -5.11
C THR A 192 -14.51 -10.32 -3.84
N VAL A 193 -13.38 -9.75 -3.40
CA VAL A 193 -12.72 -10.16 -2.16
C VAL A 193 -13.64 -10.03 -0.94
N LEU A 194 -14.39 -8.92 -0.82
CA LEU A 194 -15.32 -8.73 0.30
C LEU A 194 -16.49 -9.72 0.26
N LEU A 195 -17.04 -10.01 -0.93
CA LEU A 195 -18.11 -11.01 -1.09
C LEU A 195 -17.60 -12.44 -0.84
N ASP A 196 -16.39 -12.77 -1.31
CA ASP A 196 -15.72 -14.04 -1.06
C ASP A 196 -15.47 -14.22 0.45
N ALA A 197 -15.05 -13.15 1.15
CA ALA A 197 -14.87 -13.15 2.60
C ALA A 197 -16.18 -13.36 3.36
N ILE A 198 -17.26 -12.68 2.94
CA ILE A 198 -18.60 -12.89 3.50
C ILE A 198 -19.05 -14.34 3.28
N LYS A 199 -18.92 -14.85 2.06
CA LYS A 199 -19.31 -16.22 1.71
C LYS A 199 -18.54 -17.24 2.54
N PHE A 200 -17.21 -17.10 2.60
CA PHE A 200 -16.36 -17.94 3.43
C PHE A 200 -16.80 -17.91 4.89
N GLY A 201 -17.06 -16.72 5.43
CA GLY A 201 -17.56 -16.55 6.79
C GLY A 201 -18.90 -17.24 7.03
N ILE A 202 -19.84 -17.15 6.09
CA ILE A 202 -21.15 -17.82 6.15
C ILE A 202 -20.98 -19.34 6.19
N ASP A 203 -20.14 -19.88 5.31
CA ASP A 203 -19.94 -21.32 5.10
C ASP A 203 -19.09 -21.95 6.22
N ARG A 204 -18.09 -21.23 6.75
CA ARG A 204 -17.12 -21.73 7.75
C ARG A 204 -17.62 -21.64 9.18
N TRP A 205 -18.27 -20.53 9.54
CA TRP A 205 -18.64 -20.21 10.92
C TRP A 205 -20.12 -19.87 11.03
N ALA A 206 -20.86 -20.70 11.76
CA ALA A 206 -22.30 -20.51 11.96
C ALA A 206 -22.66 -19.32 12.87
N ALA A 207 -21.68 -18.79 13.59
CA ALA A 207 -21.87 -18.19 14.91
C ALA A 207 -21.71 -16.65 14.97
N TRP A 208 -21.13 -16.00 13.96
CA TRP A 208 -20.95 -14.55 13.99
C TRP A 208 -22.25 -13.79 13.68
N ASP A 209 -22.34 -12.54 14.12
CA ASP A 209 -23.52 -11.68 13.97
C ASP A 209 -23.26 -10.48 13.06
N TYR A 210 -22.03 -9.96 13.07
CA TYR A 210 -21.62 -8.80 12.28
C TYR A 210 -20.36 -9.08 11.47
N PHE A 211 -20.34 -8.60 10.23
CA PHE A 211 -19.16 -8.51 9.37
C PHE A 211 -18.60 -7.09 9.43
N ILE A 212 -17.30 -6.94 9.67
CA ILE A 212 -16.60 -5.64 9.64
C ILE A 212 -15.32 -5.77 8.82
N ASN A 213 -15.17 -4.95 7.78
CA ASN A 213 -13.95 -4.94 6.96
C ASN A 213 -12.92 -3.93 7.49
N LEU A 214 -11.64 -4.29 7.53
CA LEU A 214 -10.52 -3.45 8.01
C LEU A 214 -9.32 -3.57 7.04
N SER A 215 -8.48 -2.54 6.98
CA SER A 215 -7.13 -2.62 6.39
C SER A 215 -6.07 -2.60 7.48
N GLU A 216 -4.81 -2.88 7.12
CA GLU A 216 -3.66 -2.72 8.02
C GLU A 216 -3.52 -1.28 8.58
N SER A 217 -4.12 -0.31 7.90
CA SER A 217 -4.06 1.11 8.26
C SER A 217 -5.23 1.61 9.13
N ASP A 218 -6.13 0.72 9.55
CA ASP A 218 -7.18 1.02 10.52
C ASP A 218 -6.69 0.72 11.94
N LEU A 219 -7.12 1.50 12.94
CA LEU A 219 -6.95 1.16 14.36
C LEU A 219 -8.27 1.40 15.12
N PRO A 220 -8.57 0.58 16.15
CA PRO A 220 -9.67 0.85 17.05
C PRO A 220 -9.39 2.10 17.90
N ILE A 221 -10.41 2.95 18.08
CA ILE A 221 -10.36 4.15 18.93
C ILE A 221 -11.18 3.99 20.22
N LYS A 222 -11.79 2.81 20.39
CA LYS A 222 -12.55 2.35 21.56
C LYS A 222 -12.33 0.85 21.71
N SER A 223 -12.70 0.30 22.86
CA SER A 223 -12.58 -1.12 23.14
C SER A 223 -13.49 -1.97 22.24
N VAL A 224 -13.13 -3.24 22.08
CA VAL A 224 -13.96 -4.22 21.35
C VAL A 224 -15.27 -4.47 22.12
N GLU A 225 -15.23 -4.41 23.44
CA GLU A 225 -16.36 -4.57 24.33
C GLU A 225 -17.41 -3.47 24.11
N GLU A 226 -17.00 -2.20 24.03
CA GLU A 226 -17.90 -1.11 23.67
C GLU A 226 -18.51 -1.28 22.27
N LEU A 227 -17.75 -1.83 21.32
CA LEU A 227 -18.24 -2.13 19.98
C LEU A 227 -19.30 -3.23 20.02
N VAL A 228 -19.06 -4.31 20.78
CA VAL A 228 -20.01 -5.41 20.99
C VAL A 228 -21.29 -4.89 21.64
N ASP A 229 -21.20 -4.07 22.68
CA ASP A 229 -22.36 -3.46 23.33
C ASP A 229 -23.16 -2.57 22.38
N PHE A 230 -22.47 -1.74 21.60
CA PHE A 230 -23.12 -0.86 20.62
C PHE A 230 -23.84 -1.65 19.53
N LEU A 231 -23.21 -2.69 18.99
CA LEU A 231 -23.80 -3.55 17.96
C LEU A 231 -24.96 -4.38 18.52
N GLY A 232 -24.83 -4.91 19.74
CA GLY A 232 -25.90 -5.61 20.44
C GLY A 232 -27.10 -4.70 20.76
N GLY A 233 -26.87 -3.43 21.07
CA GLY A 233 -27.92 -2.41 21.22
C GLY A 233 -28.62 -2.04 19.91
N ASN A 234 -27.95 -2.26 18.77
CA ASN A 234 -28.46 -1.95 17.44
C ASN A 234 -28.59 -3.21 16.57
N TYR A 235 -28.89 -4.35 17.20
CA TYR A 235 -28.93 -5.66 16.53
C TYR A 235 -29.83 -5.65 15.29
N GLY A 236 -29.35 -6.21 14.18
CA GLY A 236 -30.06 -6.23 12.90
C GLY A 236 -29.85 -5.00 12.00
N ARG A 237 -29.25 -3.91 12.50
CA ARG A 237 -28.91 -2.72 11.69
C ARG A 237 -27.69 -2.96 10.79
N ASN A 238 -27.65 -2.30 9.64
CA ASN A 238 -26.50 -2.25 8.73
C ASN A 238 -25.92 -0.83 8.68
N PHE A 239 -24.61 -0.71 8.86
CA PHE A 239 -23.89 0.55 9.03
C PHE A 239 -23.03 0.82 7.79
N ALA A 240 -23.48 1.77 6.97
CA ALA A 240 -22.77 2.25 5.80
C ALA A 240 -22.92 3.77 5.70
N LYS A 241 -21.90 4.47 5.21
CA LYS A 241 -21.90 5.94 5.16
C LYS A 241 -22.11 6.44 3.74
N SER A 242 -23.20 7.14 3.50
CA SER A 242 -23.47 7.79 2.21
C SER A 242 -22.66 9.07 2.02
N HIS A 243 -22.49 9.47 0.77
CA HIS A 243 -21.65 10.60 0.33
C HIS A 243 -22.15 11.98 0.77
N GLY A 244 -23.42 12.11 1.18
CA GLY A 244 -24.01 13.34 1.73
C GLY A 244 -24.13 14.51 0.76
N GLN A 245 -24.08 14.26 -0.56
CA GLN A 245 -24.21 15.26 -1.63
C GLN A 245 -25.38 14.87 -2.56
N SER A 246 -25.53 15.47 -3.74
CA SER A 246 -26.53 15.00 -4.71
C SER A 246 -26.10 13.72 -5.42
N VAL A 247 -27.02 12.76 -5.57
CA VAL A 247 -26.75 11.44 -6.18
C VAL A 247 -26.19 11.59 -7.61
N GLN A 248 -26.69 12.54 -8.39
CA GLN A 248 -26.20 12.79 -9.75
C GLN A 248 -24.73 13.24 -9.78
N GLN A 249 -24.30 14.07 -8.83
CA GLN A 249 -22.90 14.47 -8.72
C GLN A 249 -22.02 13.30 -8.28
N PHE A 250 -22.51 12.47 -7.36
CA PHE A 250 -21.83 11.26 -6.92
C PHE A 250 -21.61 10.28 -8.08
N ILE A 251 -22.66 9.95 -8.85
CA ILE A 251 -22.58 9.09 -10.04
C ILE A 251 -21.49 9.56 -11.00
N LYS A 252 -21.46 10.86 -11.32
CA LYS A 252 -20.48 11.42 -12.26
C LYS A 252 -19.05 11.40 -11.71
N ARG A 253 -18.85 11.71 -10.42
CA ARG A 253 -17.51 11.76 -9.80
C ARG A 253 -16.90 10.38 -9.60
N GLN A 254 -17.73 9.40 -9.24
CA GLN A 254 -17.33 8.00 -9.07
C GLN A 254 -17.18 7.26 -10.41
N GLY A 255 -17.67 7.84 -11.52
CA GLY A 255 -17.68 7.18 -12.81
C GLY A 255 -18.66 6.00 -12.87
N LEU A 256 -19.76 6.05 -12.10
CA LEU A 256 -20.81 5.01 -12.17
C LEU A 256 -21.52 4.99 -13.54
N ASP A 257 -21.51 6.10 -14.26
CA ASP A 257 -21.97 6.25 -15.65
C ASP A 257 -20.90 5.90 -16.70
N ARG A 258 -19.80 5.26 -16.27
CA ARG A 258 -18.70 4.78 -17.12
C ARG A 258 -18.56 3.27 -16.96
N THR A 259 -18.00 2.62 -17.96
CA THR A 259 -17.69 1.19 -17.92
C THR A 259 -16.19 0.99 -17.82
N PHE A 260 -15.77 0.16 -16.88
CA PHE A 260 -14.39 -0.23 -16.69
C PHE A 260 -14.18 -1.73 -16.88
N TYR A 261 -12.96 -2.12 -17.23
CA TYR A 261 -12.54 -3.50 -17.30
C TYR A 261 -11.24 -3.70 -16.52
N GLU A 262 -11.19 -4.69 -15.65
CA GLU A 262 -10.00 -5.01 -14.84
C GLU A 262 -9.22 -6.19 -15.44
N CYS A 263 -8.04 -5.91 -15.99
CA CYS A 263 -7.05 -6.94 -16.33
C CYS A 263 -5.64 -6.40 -16.12
N GLU A 264 -4.66 -7.31 -16.03
CA GLU A 264 -3.23 -7.02 -15.82
C GLU A 264 -2.92 -6.03 -14.68
N ASN A 265 -3.66 -6.13 -13.57
CA ASN A 265 -3.56 -5.23 -12.41
C ASN A 265 -3.80 -3.74 -12.77
N ARG A 266 -4.72 -3.48 -13.71
CA ARG A 266 -5.14 -2.13 -14.12
C ARG A 266 -6.64 -2.05 -14.39
N MET A 267 -7.25 -0.90 -14.09
CA MET A 267 -8.62 -0.55 -14.50
C MET A 267 -8.63 0.28 -15.77
N TRP A 268 -9.13 -0.32 -16.85
CA TRP A 268 -9.26 0.28 -18.16
C TRP A 268 -10.62 0.94 -18.33
N LEU A 269 -10.65 2.21 -18.73
CA LEU A 269 -11.90 2.86 -19.15
C LEU A 269 -12.24 2.39 -20.57
N VAL A 270 -13.36 1.69 -20.73
CA VAL A 270 -13.74 1.06 -22.01
C VAL A 270 -15.04 1.62 -22.61
N ASP A 271 -15.85 2.32 -21.82
CA ASP A 271 -16.98 3.10 -22.34
C ASP A 271 -17.31 4.29 -21.43
N ARG A 272 -17.67 5.42 -22.05
CA ARG A 272 -18.06 6.65 -21.34
C ARG A 272 -19.57 6.84 -21.24
N LYS A 273 -20.41 5.99 -21.80
CA LYS A 273 -21.86 6.27 -21.94
C LYS A 273 -22.75 5.20 -21.32
N ARG A 274 -22.28 4.55 -20.24
CA ARG A 274 -23.08 3.55 -19.53
C ARG A 274 -24.31 4.19 -18.89
N LYS A 275 -25.48 3.63 -19.18
CA LYS A 275 -26.74 4.03 -18.54
C LYS A 275 -26.87 3.37 -17.17
N ILE A 276 -27.37 4.13 -16.20
CA ILE A 276 -27.75 3.60 -14.88
C ILE A 276 -29.06 2.80 -15.04
N PRO A 277 -29.17 1.58 -14.48
CA PRO A 277 -30.41 0.80 -14.55
C PRO A 277 -31.59 1.55 -13.93
N GLN A 278 -32.75 1.51 -14.60
CA GLN A 278 -33.98 2.09 -14.08
C GLN A 278 -34.60 1.20 -12.99
N GLY A 279 -35.48 1.77 -12.18
CA GLY A 279 -36.24 1.04 -11.16
C GLY A 279 -35.52 0.86 -9.82
N ILE A 280 -34.29 1.36 -9.69
CA ILE A 280 -33.51 1.32 -8.44
C ILE A 280 -33.02 2.72 -8.03
N GLU A 281 -32.77 2.88 -6.73
CA GLU A 281 -32.10 4.04 -6.14
C GLU A 281 -30.60 3.78 -6.05
N MET A 282 -29.79 4.62 -6.69
CA MET A 282 -28.33 4.57 -6.55
C MET A 282 -27.90 5.38 -5.32
N ASP A 283 -27.08 4.77 -4.46
CA ASP A 283 -26.38 5.46 -3.38
C ASP A 283 -24.95 4.92 -3.24
N GLY A 284 -24.11 5.64 -2.50
CA GLY A 284 -22.79 5.19 -2.12
C GLY A 284 -22.06 6.18 -1.23
N GLY A 285 -20.82 5.86 -0.88
CA GLY A 285 -19.95 6.68 -0.05
C GLY A 285 -18.74 5.88 0.38
N SER A 286 -18.63 5.58 1.67
CA SER A 286 -17.49 4.81 2.17
C SER A 286 -17.68 3.31 1.91
N ASP A 287 -16.62 2.65 1.43
CA ASP A 287 -16.47 1.20 1.30
C ASP A 287 -16.17 0.46 2.62
N TRP A 288 -15.98 1.19 3.72
CA TRP A 288 -15.88 0.64 5.07
C TRP A 288 -17.27 0.52 5.66
N VAL A 289 -17.66 -0.68 6.06
CA VAL A 289 -19.01 -1.03 6.48
C VAL A 289 -19.00 -1.95 7.70
N ALA A 290 -20.09 -1.94 8.46
CA ALA A 290 -20.40 -2.99 9.43
C ALA A 290 -21.79 -3.55 9.10
N LEU A 291 -21.85 -4.81 8.69
CA LEU A 291 -23.05 -5.43 8.11
C LEU A 291 -23.54 -6.57 9.00
N HIS A 292 -24.85 -6.63 9.23
CA HIS A 292 -25.46 -7.72 9.98
C HIS A 292 -25.49 -9.01 9.15
N ARG A 293 -25.31 -10.16 9.80
CA ARG A 293 -25.21 -11.48 9.15
C ARG A 293 -26.41 -11.80 8.24
N SER A 294 -27.62 -11.37 8.57
CA SER A 294 -28.79 -11.60 7.71
C SER A 294 -28.65 -10.93 6.34
N PHE A 295 -28.12 -9.71 6.31
CA PHE A 295 -27.88 -8.99 5.05
C PHE A 295 -26.72 -9.65 4.29
N CYS A 296 -25.63 -10.01 4.99
CA CYS A 296 -24.53 -10.78 4.43
C CYS A 296 -24.99 -12.11 3.80
N SER A 297 -25.90 -12.83 4.46
CA SER A 297 -26.49 -14.09 3.96
C SER A 297 -27.26 -13.85 2.66
N TYR A 298 -28.01 -12.75 2.57
CA TYR A 298 -28.72 -12.35 1.35
C TYR A 298 -27.74 -12.07 0.20
N LEU A 299 -26.64 -11.34 0.46
CA LEU A 299 -25.64 -11.00 -0.54
C LEU A 299 -25.02 -12.21 -1.25
N VAL A 300 -24.89 -13.34 -0.53
CA VAL A 300 -24.25 -14.58 -1.04
C VAL A 300 -25.24 -15.72 -1.23
N SER A 301 -26.54 -15.44 -1.18
CA SER A 301 -27.60 -16.44 -1.32
C SER A 301 -27.64 -17.05 -2.73
N GLU A 302 -27.98 -18.33 -2.80
CA GLU A 302 -28.19 -19.05 -4.06
C GLU A 302 -29.55 -19.76 -4.08
N PRO A 303 -30.32 -19.67 -5.19
CA PRO A 303 -30.03 -18.87 -6.38
C PRO A 303 -30.21 -17.36 -6.13
N LYS A 304 -29.39 -16.53 -6.78
CA LYS A 304 -29.49 -15.07 -6.67
C LYS A 304 -30.79 -14.52 -7.26
N GLY A 305 -31.43 -13.59 -6.54
CA GLY A 305 -32.55 -12.81 -7.05
C GLY A 305 -32.13 -11.83 -8.18
N LYS A 306 -33.12 -11.38 -8.98
CA LYS A 306 -32.89 -10.50 -10.15
C LYS A 306 -32.11 -9.22 -9.82
N LEU A 307 -32.39 -8.59 -8.67
CA LEU A 307 -31.68 -7.39 -8.21
C LEU A 307 -30.18 -7.67 -8.01
N LEU A 308 -29.85 -8.67 -7.17
CA LEU A 308 -28.46 -9.02 -6.86
C LEU A 308 -27.70 -9.47 -8.10
N GLN A 309 -28.28 -10.36 -8.91
CA GLN A 309 -27.64 -10.84 -10.12
C GLN A 309 -27.31 -9.69 -11.09
N GLY A 310 -28.26 -8.77 -11.29
CA GLY A 310 -28.06 -7.61 -12.16
C GLY A 310 -27.04 -6.61 -11.61
N LEU A 311 -27.05 -6.34 -10.30
CA LEU A 311 -26.07 -5.48 -9.66
C LEU A 311 -24.66 -6.07 -9.69
N LEU A 312 -24.50 -7.39 -9.54
CA LEU A 312 -23.18 -8.02 -9.67
C LEU A 312 -22.61 -7.85 -11.08
N VAL A 313 -23.42 -8.01 -12.13
CA VAL A 313 -23.00 -7.73 -13.51
C VAL A 313 -22.62 -6.26 -13.69
N PHE A 314 -23.41 -5.34 -13.14
CA PHE A 314 -23.12 -3.90 -13.20
C PHE A 314 -21.80 -3.55 -12.48
N TYR A 315 -21.62 -4.04 -11.27
CA TYR A 315 -20.50 -3.70 -10.40
C TYR A 315 -19.19 -4.41 -10.74
N ASN A 316 -19.24 -5.54 -11.45
CA ASN A 316 -18.04 -6.20 -12.00
C ASN A 316 -17.29 -5.32 -13.03
N HIS A 317 -17.97 -4.34 -13.62
CA HIS A 317 -17.42 -3.41 -14.60
C HIS A 317 -17.49 -1.95 -14.15
N THR A 318 -17.39 -1.74 -12.83
CA THR A 318 -17.50 -0.42 -12.18
C THR A 318 -16.21 -0.09 -11.42
N LEU A 319 -15.77 1.17 -11.49
CA LEU A 319 -14.69 1.68 -10.66
C LEU A 319 -15.15 1.85 -9.21
N LEU A 320 -14.29 1.52 -8.24
CA LEU A 320 -14.59 1.64 -6.79
C LEU A 320 -15.94 0.99 -6.42
N PRO A 321 -16.23 -0.26 -6.83
CA PRO A 321 -17.58 -0.80 -6.71
C PRO A 321 -18.04 -0.97 -5.25
N ALA A 322 -17.11 -1.28 -4.33
CA ALA A 322 -17.40 -1.42 -2.91
C ALA A 322 -17.91 -0.11 -2.27
N GLU A 323 -17.61 1.05 -2.86
CA GLU A 323 -18.08 2.35 -2.38
C GLU A 323 -19.57 2.60 -2.67
N SER A 324 -20.26 1.75 -3.44
CA SER A 324 -21.70 1.94 -3.71
C SER A 324 -22.52 0.65 -3.82
N PHE A 325 -21.89 -0.51 -3.99
CA PHE A 325 -22.59 -1.80 -4.09
C PHE A 325 -23.45 -2.07 -2.85
N PHE A 326 -22.87 -2.04 -1.65
CA PHE A 326 -23.60 -2.38 -0.42
C PHE A 326 -24.75 -1.40 -0.17
N HIS A 327 -24.54 -0.11 -0.40
CA HIS A 327 -25.56 0.95 -0.25
C HIS A 327 -26.71 0.71 -1.22
N THR A 328 -26.41 0.53 -2.51
CA THR A 328 -27.42 0.31 -3.55
C THR A 328 -28.21 -0.98 -3.28
N VAL A 329 -27.57 -2.06 -2.83
CA VAL A 329 -28.30 -3.28 -2.44
C VAL A 329 -29.19 -3.04 -1.22
N LEU A 330 -28.70 -2.32 -0.19
CA LEU A 330 -29.50 -2.01 1.01
C LEU A 330 -30.76 -1.23 0.64
N HIS A 331 -30.63 -0.13 -0.10
CA HIS A 331 -31.75 0.74 -0.49
C HIS A 331 -32.82 0.04 -1.33
N ASN A 332 -32.46 -0.98 -2.11
CA ASN A 332 -33.36 -1.61 -3.08
C ASN A 332 -33.80 -3.03 -2.69
N SER A 333 -33.39 -3.53 -1.53
CA SER A 333 -33.77 -4.86 -1.05
C SER A 333 -34.73 -4.79 0.14
N VAL A 334 -35.18 -5.95 0.60
CA VAL A 334 -35.98 -6.09 1.83
C VAL A 334 -35.27 -5.57 3.09
N PHE A 335 -33.97 -5.26 3.01
CA PHE A 335 -33.16 -4.73 4.10
C PHE A 335 -33.13 -3.19 4.16
N CYS A 336 -33.84 -2.47 3.29
CA CYS A 336 -33.77 -1.00 3.23
C CYS A 336 -34.04 -0.30 4.57
N HIS A 337 -34.95 -0.79 5.40
CA HIS A 337 -35.25 -0.22 6.72
C HIS A 337 -34.15 -0.46 7.77
N THR A 338 -33.19 -1.35 7.50
CA THR A 338 -32.07 -1.64 8.41
C THR A 338 -30.87 -0.72 8.22
N PHE A 339 -30.85 0.06 7.12
CA PHE A 339 -29.77 0.98 6.79
C PHE A 339 -29.60 2.07 7.85
N THR A 340 -28.36 2.33 8.25
CA THR A 340 -27.96 3.40 9.15
C THR A 340 -26.85 4.20 8.49
N ASN A 341 -27.05 5.52 8.29
CA ASN A 341 -26.11 6.42 7.61
C ASN A 341 -24.90 6.82 8.49
N ASN A 342 -24.19 5.82 8.97
CA ASN A 342 -22.95 5.88 9.71
C ASN A 342 -22.23 4.55 9.49
N ASN A 343 -20.92 4.58 9.24
CA ASN A 343 -20.10 3.37 9.05
C ASN A 343 -19.17 3.07 10.23
N LEU A 344 -19.33 3.77 11.36
CA LEU A 344 -18.54 3.58 12.57
C LEU A 344 -17.05 3.97 12.43
N ARG A 345 -16.72 4.75 11.39
CA ARG A 345 -15.34 5.13 11.04
C ARG A 345 -15.09 6.63 11.12
N LEU A 346 -13.94 6.99 11.67
CA LEU A 346 -13.32 8.29 11.45
C LEU A 346 -12.31 8.20 10.31
N THR A 347 -12.57 8.91 9.20
CA THR A 347 -11.65 8.94 8.04
C THR A 347 -11.04 10.34 7.87
N ASN A 348 -9.71 10.42 7.86
CA ASN A 348 -8.97 11.70 7.78
C ASN A 348 -8.88 12.26 6.35
N TRP A 349 -9.98 12.82 5.86
CA TRP A 349 -9.97 13.47 4.55
C TRP A 349 -9.36 14.87 4.61
N ASN A 350 -8.26 15.08 3.88
CA ASN A 350 -7.76 16.41 3.50
C ASN A 350 -7.61 16.47 1.98
N ARG A 351 -8.65 16.96 1.29
CA ARG A 351 -8.69 16.98 -0.19
C ARG A 351 -7.58 17.81 -0.83
N LYS A 352 -7.01 18.80 -0.13
CA LYS A 352 -5.90 19.60 -0.65
C LYS A 352 -4.64 18.77 -0.86
N LYS A 353 -4.42 17.74 -0.03
CA LYS A 353 -3.27 16.82 -0.11
C LYS A 353 -3.60 15.42 -0.62
N GLY A 354 -4.86 14.99 -0.49
CA GLY A 354 -5.26 13.61 -0.81
C GLY A 354 -5.67 13.37 -2.25
N CYS A 355 -5.86 14.42 -3.06
CA CYS A 355 -6.51 14.36 -4.38
C CYS A 355 -5.61 14.88 -5.52
N TYR A 356 -4.45 14.24 -5.75
CA TYR A 356 -3.49 14.63 -6.80
C TYR A 356 -3.52 13.73 -8.04
N CYS A 357 -4.55 12.89 -8.20
CA CYS A 357 -4.65 11.91 -9.28
C CYS A 357 -3.44 10.94 -9.32
N GLN A 358 -2.90 10.60 -8.15
CA GLN A 358 -1.70 9.75 -8.00
C GLN A 358 -1.86 8.33 -8.56
N TYR A 359 -3.10 7.87 -8.76
CA TYR A 359 -3.41 6.50 -9.22
C TYR A 359 -3.59 6.37 -10.74
N ARG A 360 -3.29 7.40 -11.54
CA ARG A 360 -3.50 7.38 -13.01
C ARG A 360 -2.73 6.28 -13.75
N HIS A 361 -1.67 5.76 -13.15
CA HIS A 361 -0.89 4.63 -13.66
C HIS A 361 -1.54 3.26 -13.37
N ILE A 362 -2.52 3.20 -12.46
CA ILE A 362 -3.27 1.99 -12.07
C ILE A 362 -4.70 2.02 -12.62
N VAL A 363 -5.29 3.21 -12.76
CA VAL A 363 -6.68 3.39 -13.21
C VAL A 363 -6.79 4.52 -14.24
N ASP A 364 -7.71 4.39 -15.19
CA ASP A 364 -8.05 5.47 -16.13
C ASP A 364 -9.02 6.49 -15.50
N TRP A 365 -8.75 6.90 -14.25
CA TRP A 365 -9.55 7.86 -13.48
C TRP A 365 -8.70 8.60 -12.45
N CYS A 366 -9.19 9.74 -11.95
CA CYS A 366 -8.54 10.45 -10.86
C CYS A 366 -9.22 10.13 -9.52
N GLY A 367 -8.40 9.69 -8.56
CA GLY A 367 -8.82 9.34 -7.22
C GLY A 367 -8.40 10.31 -6.14
N CYS A 368 -8.97 10.12 -4.96
CA CYS A 368 -8.48 10.69 -3.72
C CYS A 368 -8.15 9.58 -2.73
N SER A 369 -7.33 9.87 -1.71
CA SER A 369 -7.15 8.99 -0.57
C SER A 369 -7.01 9.79 0.73
N PRO A 370 -7.47 9.23 1.86
CA PRO A 370 -7.30 9.89 3.15
C PRO A 370 -5.84 9.97 3.56
N ASN A 371 -5.55 10.95 4.40
CA ASN A 371 -4.24 11.17 4.99
C ASN A 371 -4.03 10.28 6.21
N ALA A 372 -2.78 10.05 6.57
CA ALA A 372 -2.46 9.51 7.88
C ALA A 372 -2.79 10.55 8.97
N PHE A 373 -3.19 10.08 10.16
CA PHE A 373 -3.24 10.95 11.34
C PHE A 373 -1.84 11.34 11.79
N ARG A 374 -1.74 12.47 12.49
CA ARG A 374 -0.49 13.03 13.04
C ARG A 374 -0.76 13.66 14.39
N MET A 375 0.23 13.66 15.28
CA MET A 375 0.17 14.33 16.58
C MET A 375 -0.09 15.83 16.45
N ALA A 376 0.42 16.47 15.39
CA ALA A 376 0.15 17.87 15.08
C ALA A 376 -1.36 18.21 14.96
N ASN A 377 -2.22 17.22 14.69
CA ASN A 377 -3.67 17.37 14.55
C ASN A 377 -4.47 16.64 15.64
N LEU A 378 -3.83 16.31 16.78
CA LEU A 378 -4.42 15.49 17.84
C LEU A 378 -5.77 16.01 18.35
N LYS A 379 -5.87 17.32 18.62
CA LYS A 379 -7.12 17.93 19.13
C LYS A 379 -8.32 17.69 18.21
N ARG A 380 -8.11 17.74 16.89
CA ARG A 380 -9.16 17.45 15.89
C ARG A 380 -9.53 15.97 15.91
N PHE A 381 -8.54 15.10 16.08
CA PHE A 381 -8.75 13.66 16.23
C PHE A 381 -9.58 13.36 17.48
N GLU A 382 -9.19 13.84 18.66
CA GLU A 382 -9.90 13.61 19.94
C GLU A 382 -11.35 14.07 19.89
N THR A 383 -11.58 15.29 19.39
CA THR A 383 -12.94 15.86 19.24
C THR A 383 -13.83 14.95 18.40
N ALA A 384 -13.28 14.34 17.36
CA ALA A 384 -14.03 13.42 16.50
C ALA A 384 -14.17 12.03 17.14
N ALA A 385 -13.11 11.52 17.78
CA ALA A 385 -13.06 10.20 18.39
C ALA A 385 -14.03 10.05 19.58
N HIS A 386 -14.31 11.13 20.32
CA HIS A 386 -15.30 11.15 21.41
C HIS A 386 -16.76 10.94 20.96
N LYS A 387 -17.06 10.99 19.65
CA LYS A 387 -18.40 10.70 19.16
C LYS A 387 -18.78 9.25 19.50
N ARG A 388 -19.91 9.06 20.19
CA ARG A 388 -20.35 7.75 20.70
C ARG A 388 -20.40 6.64 19.65
N SER A 389 -20.68 6.96 18.39
CA SER A 389 -20.92 6.00 17.32
C SER A 389 -19.73 5.76 16.37
N LEU A 390 -18.50 6.15 16.75
CA LEU A 390 -17.28 5.82 16.01
C LEU A 390 -16.39 4.87 16.83
N PHE A 391 -15.86 3.83 16.19
CA PHE A 391 -15.10 2.76 16.87
C PHE A 391 -13.74 2.51 16.24
N PHE A 392 -13.56 2.89 14.97
CA PHE A 392 -12.30 2.75 14.25
C PHE A 392 -11.93 4.08 13.58
N ALA A 393 -10.65 4.29 13.34
CA ALA A 393 -10.15 5.43 12.59
C ALA A 393 -9.13 4.99 11.52
N ARG A 394 -9.02 5.79 10.45
CA ARG A 394 -8.01 5.61 9.39
C ARG A 394 -7.60 6.92 8.70
N LYS A 395 -6.38 7.06 8.20
CA LYS A 395 -5.32 6.04 8.17
C LYS A 395 -4.29 6.25 9.28
N PHE A 396 -3.62 5.18 9.65
CA PHE A 396 -2.41 5.18 10.48
C PHE A 396 -1.25 4.60 9.69
N ASP A 397 -0.07 5.20 9.86
CA ASP A 397 1.15 4.83 9.17
C ASP A 397 2.35 5.16 10.10
N PRO A 398 3.06 4.15 10.61
CA PRO A 398 4.10 4.34 11.62
C PRO A 398 5.32 5.10 11.07
N PHE A 399 5.54 5.11 9.76
CA PHE A 399 6.60 5.91 9.12
C PHE A 399 6.18 7.36 8.86
N VAL A 400 4.89 7.67 9.02
CA VAL A 400 4.38 9.04 8.94
C VAL A 400 4.36 9.70 10.31
N ASP A 401 3.82 9.01 11.32
CA ASP A 401 3.78 9.45 12.71
C ASP A 401 3.48 8.25 13.64
N LEU A 402 4.52 7.71 14.28
CA LEU A 402 4.38 6.58 15.22
C LEU A 402 3.70 7.00 16.54
N GLU A 403 3.89 8.24 16.98
CA GLU A 403 3.42 8.67 18.31
C GLU A 403 1.89 8.78 18.37
N ILE A 404 1.23 9.17 17.27
CA ILE A 404 -0.24 9.13 17.20
C ILE A 404 -0.78 7.69 17.26
N MET A 405 -0.05 6.71 16.73
CA MET A 405 -0.45 5.30 16.87
C MET A 405 -0.30 4.85 18.32
N ASN A 406 0.83 5.16 18.97
CA ASN A 406 1.03 4.92 20.41
C ASN A 406 -0.08 5.57 21.25
N TYR A 407 -0.49 6.79 20.90
CA TYR A 407 -1.61 7.47 21.54
C TYR A 407 -2.93 6.69 21.39
N VAL A 408 -3.28 6.25 20.19
CA VAL A 408 -4.51 5.48 19.92
C VAL A 408 -4.54 4.15 20.66
N VAL A 409 -3.41 3.45 20.69
CA VAL A 409 -3.24 2.23 21.50
C VAL A 409 -3.56 2.51 22.97
N ARG A 410 -3.02 3.59 23.55
CA ARG A 410 -3.29 3.97 24.95
C ARG A 410 -4.77 4.25 25.21
N ILE A 411 -5.42 5.05 24.37
CA ILE A 411 -6.81 5.47 24.64
C ILE A 411 -7.84 4.38 24.38
N SER A 412 -7.61 3.50 23.42
CA SER A 412 -8.53 2.40 23.08
C SER A 412 -8.68 1.39 24.23
N GLN A 413 -7.74 1.39 25.18
CA GLN A 413 -7.77 0.52 26.35
C GLN A 413 -8.31 1.20 27.61
N THR A 414 -8.08 2.50 27.81
CA THR A 414 -8.55 3.23 28.99
C THR A 414 -10.07 3.36 29.09
N THR A 415 -10.81 3.15 27.99
CA THR A 415 -12.28 3.11 28.02
C THR A 415 -12.84 1.77 28.51
N SER A 416 -11.99 0.77 28.75
CA SER A 416 -12.35 -0.44 29.50
C SER A 416 -12.54 -0.04 30.96
N SER A 417 -13.79 0.01 31.42
CA SER A 417 -14.13 0.32 32.81
C SER A 417 -13.31 -0.54 33.79
N LEU A 418 -12.68 0.15 34.76
CA LEU A 418 -12.24 -0.31 36.07
C LEU A 418 -12.63 -1.77 36.44
N ASN A 419 -11.61 -2.58 36.73
CA ASN A 419 -11.66 -3.87 37.46
C ASN A 419 -11.94 -5.18 36.70
N GLN A 420 -11.30 -5.43 35.55
CA GLN A 420 -10.94 -6.81 35.20
C GLN A 420 -9.50 -6.89 34.68
N PRO A 421 -8.63 -7.74 35.26
CA PRO A 421 -7.33 -8.04 34.68
C PRO A 421 -7.58 -8.81 33.39
N THR A 422 -7.24 -8.21 32.26
CA THR A 422 -7.19 -8.92 30.99
C THR A 422 -6.20 -10.08 31.10
N ILE A 423 -6.68 -11.25 30.71
CA ILE A 423 -6.01 -12.54 30.81
C ILE A 423 -4.59 -12.48 30.20
N GLY A 424 -3.60 -12.86 31.02
CA GLY A 424 -2.24 -13.33 30.70
C GLY A 424 -1.52 -12.74 29.47
N ASP A 425 -1.96 -13.12 28.27
CA ASP A 425 -1.26 -12.82 27.00
C ASP A 425 -1.41 -11.37 26.51
N PHE A 426 -2.52 -10.69 26.84
CA PHE A 426 -2.78 -9.33 26.34
C PHE A 426 -1.93 -8.26 27.03
N SER A 427 -1.54 -8.48 28.29
CA SER A 427 -0.66 -7.55 29.01
C SER A 427 0.71 -7.45 28.35
N ASP A 428 1.22 -8.52 27.74
CA ASP A 428 2.56 -8.54 27.16
C ASP A 428 2.56 -7.95 25.75
N ILE A 429 1.51 -8.21 24.96
CA ILE A 429 1.24 -7.50 23.69
C ILE A 429 1.14 -5.99 23.95
N TYR A 430 0.36 -5.60 24.95
CA TYR A 430 0.19 -4.20 25.32
C TYR A 430 1.50 -3.55 25.79
N LYS A 431 2.26 -4.19 26.69
CA LYS A 431 3.58 -3.69 27.13
C LYS A 431 4.57 -3.61 25.96
N SER A 432 4.50 -4.55 25.02
CA SER A 432 5.34 -4.54 23.82
C SER A 432 4.95 -3.43 22.83
N MET A 433 3.70 -2.95 22.83
CA MET A 433 3.22 -1.87 21.95
C MET A 433 3.35 -0.49 22.62
N VAL A 434 2.91 -0.36 23.87
CA VAL A 434 2.94 0.86 24.66
C VAL A 434 4.30 1.02 25.33
N GLY A 435 5.24 1.54 24.55
CA GLY A 435 6.63 1.72 24.97
C GLY A 435 7.62 1.60 23.83
N ARG A 436 7.20 1.10 22.66
CA ARG A 436 8.02 1.11 21.46
C ARG A 436 8.34 2.55 21.04
N SER A 437 9.62 2.88 21.18
CA SER A 437 10.19 4.09 20.63
C SER A 437 10.43 3.97 19.12
N THR A 438 10.35 2.75 18.58
CA THR A 438 10.64 2.41 17.18
C THR A 438 9.63 1.42 16.59
N HIS A 439 9.28 1.62 15.32
CA HIS A 439 8.60 0.65 14.47
C HIS A 439 9.59 0.09 13.45
N ILE A 440 9.38 -1.14 12.98
CA ILE A 440 10.31 -1.85 12.10
C ILE A 440 9.55 -2.39 10.88
N LEU A 441 10.02 -2.05 9.68
CA LEU A 441 9.47 -2.49 8.42
C LEU A 441 10.48 -3.34 7.67
N ASN A 442 10.04 -4.49 7.16
CA ASN A 442 10.86 -5.34 6.30
C ASN A 442 10.95 -4.77 4.88
N LEU A 443 12.16 -4.38 4.46
CA LEU A 443 12.46 -3.95 3.10
C LEU A 443 12.85 -5.13 2.20
N TYR A 444 13.50 -6.15 2.77
CA TYR A 444 13.91 -7.36 2.07
C TYR A 444 13.91 -8.58 3.00
N ALA A 445 13.50 -9.73 2.47
CA ALA A 445 13.64 -11.03 3.11
C ALA A 445 14.24 -12.05 2.16
N SER A 446 15.15 -12.89 2.66
CA SER A 446 15.88 -13.87 1.86
C SER A 446 15.06 -15.07 1.36
N THR A 447 13.78 -15.12 1.72
CA THR A 447 12.76 -16.01 1.15
C THR A 447 12.30 -15.52 -0.22
N GLU A 448 12.57 -14.27 -0.56
CA GLU A 448 12.28 -13.67 -1.86
C GLU A 448 13.44 -13.88 -2.84
N LYS A 449 13.11 -13.94 -4.14
CA LYS A 449 14.10 -14.20 -5.20
C LYS A 449 14.92 -12.96 -5.58
N HIS A 450 14.34 -11.77 -5.46
CA HIS A 450 14.91 -10.53 -5.99
C HIS A 450 14.65 -9.37 -5.04
N PHE A 451 15.54 -8.36 -5.08
CA PHE A 451 15.31 -7.08 -4.42
C PHE A 451 14.29 -6.24 -5.20
N PRO A 452 13.64 -5.26 -4.54
CA PRO A 452 12.71 -4.35 -5.22
C PRO A 452 13.38 -3.51 -6.33
N THR A 453 14.62 -3.07 -6.10
CA THR A 453 15.41 -2.24 -7.03
C THR A 453 16.88 -2.65 -7.01
N GLN A 454 17.62 -2.26 -8.06
CA GLN A 454 19.06 -2.56 -8.16
C GLN A 454 19.87 -1.83 -7.08
N GLU A 455 19.52 -0.58 -6.79
CA GLU A 455 20.15 0.22 -5.74
C GLU A 455 19.90 -0.34 -4.34
N ALA A 456 18.71 -0.88 -4.07
CA ALA A 456 18.42 -1.55 -2.81
C ALA A 456 19.30 -2.80 -2.63
N GLU A 457 19.50 -3.59 -3.68
CA GLU A 457 20.42 -4.73 -3.67
C GLU A 457 21.87 -4.29 -3.43
N THR A 458 22.35 -3.30 -4.19
CA THR A 458 23.72 -2.78 -4.11
C THR A 458 24.02 -2.25 -2.71
N LEU A 459 23.10 -1.45 -2.15
CA LEU A 459 23.22 -0.93 -0.79
C LEU A 459 23.24 -2.07 0.24
N SER A 460 22.28 -2.98 0.17
CA SER A 460 22.14 -4.08 1.13
C SER A 460 23.38 -4.97 1.20
N LYS A 461 23.95 -5.31 0.03
CA LYS A 461 25.21 -6.06 -0.08
C LYS A 461 26.39 -5.26 0.48
N SER A 462 26.43 -3.94 0.26
CA SER A 462 27.48 -3.09 0.83
C SER A 462 27.41 -3.02 2.35
N LEU A 463 26.23 -2.76 2.92
CA LEU A 463 26.03 -2.76 4.37
C LEU A 463 26.38 -4.12 4.99
N GLN A 464 26.07 -5.22 4.29
CA GLN A 464 26.50 -6.55 4.71
C GLN A 464 28.04 -6.68 4.75
N ARG A 465 28.76 -6.21 3.73
CA ARG A 465 30.24 -6.22 3.71
C ARG A 465 30.83 -5.31 4.77
N ILE A 466 30.29 -4.11 4.97
CA ILE A 466 30.77 -3.14 5.97
C ILE A 466 30.61 -3.72 7.38
N SER A 467 29.41 -4.19 7.73
CA SER A 467 29.17 -4.82 9.04
C SER A 467 30.05 -6.06 9.25
N TYR A 468 30.29 -6.84 8.21
CA TYR A 468 31.20 -8.00 8.29
C TYR A 468 32.66 -7.62 8.53
N ARG A 469 33.16 -6.52 7.95
CA ARG A 469 34.52 -6.02 8.25
C ARG A 469 34.66 -5.66 9.72
N ILE A 470 33.65 -5.02 10.31
CA ILE A 470 33.63 -4.71 11.74
C ILE A 470 33.52 -6.00 12.56
N LEU A 471 32.72 -6.98 12.14
CA LEU A 471 32.68 -8.30 12.80
C LEU A 471 34.05 -9.01 12.79
N LYS A 472 34.88 -8.79 11.77
CA LYS A 472 36.23 -9.37 11.70
C LYS A 472 37.22 -8.79 12.71
N THR A 473 36.98 -7.60 13.25
CA THR A 473 37.82 -7.02 14.30
C THR A 473 37.58 -7.71 15.65
N HIS A 474 36.43 -8.39 15.81
CA HIS A 474 36.11 -9.14 17.01
C HIS A 474 36.90 -10.45 17.06
N SER A 475 37.68 -10.64 18.12
CA SER A 475 38.61 -11.78 18.30
C SER A 475 37.93 -13.15 18.17
N THR A 476 36.69 -13.27 18.62
CA THR A 476 35.90 -14.52 18.58
C THR A 476 35.23 -14.78 17.22
N LEU A 477 35.03 -13.74 16.40
CA LEU A 477 34.29 -13.82 15.13
C LEU A 477 35.19 -13.68 13.89
N ASN A 478 36.47 -13.37 14.06
CA ASN A 478 37.46 -13.16 12.99
C ASN A 478 37.61 -14.33 11.99
N SER A 479 37.23 -15.55 12.34
CA SER A 479 37.35 -16.75 11.51
C SER A 479 36.05 -17.14 10.78
N TRP A 480 34.93 -16.49 11.12
CA TRP A 480 33.62 -16.77 10.52
C TRP A 480 33.48 -16.11 9.14
N LYS A 481 32.78 -16.75 8.20
CA LYS A 481 32.55 -16.22 6.84
C LYS A 481 31.09 -15.82 6.63
N ILE A 482 30.85 -14.77 5.84
CA ILE A 482 29.49 -14.44 5.38
C ILE A 482 28.94 -15.64 4.60
N SER A 483 27.69 -16.00 4.89
CA SER A 483 26.98 -17.07 4.19
C SER A 483 25.75 -16.57 3.44
N LYS A 484 24.89 -15.76 4.09
CA LYS A 484 23.63 -15.31 3.48
C LYS A 484 23.17 -13.99 4.11
N LEU A 485 22.67 -13.06 3.30
CA LEU A 485 21.87 -11.95 3.80
C LEU A 485 20.46 -12.47 4.10
N LEU A 486 19.94 -12.22 5.31
CA LEU A 486 18.64 -12.72 5.73
C LEU A 486 17.54 -11.67 5.60
N PHE A 487 17.75 -10.50 6.20
CA PHE A 487 16.76 -9.43 6.22
C PHE A 487 17.42 -8.07 6.13
N VAL A 488 16.71 -7.13 5.53
CA VAL A 488 16.98 -5.70 5.64
C VAL A 488 15.71 -5.03 6.13
N HIS A 489 15.81 -4.32 7.25
CA HIS A 489 14.71 -3.57 7.83
C HIS A 489 15.00 -2.08 7.81
N ALA A 490 13.96 -1.26 7.65
CA ALA A 490 13.99 0.13 8.05
C ALA A 490 13.32 0.26 9.42
N THR A 491 13.82 1.15 10.26
CA THR A 491 13.15 1.54 11.50
C THR A 491 12.60 2.96 11.38
N ALA A 492 11.55 3.29 12.12
CA ALA A 492 11.07 4.65 12.29
C ALA A 492 10.83 4.90 13.77
N ASP A 493 11.50 5.91 14.34
CA ASP A 493 11.28 6.30 15.74
C ASP A 493 10.14 7.33 15.90
N THR A 494 9.75 7.64 17.13
CA THR A 494 8.71 8.66 17.43
C THR A 494 9.07 10.08 16.98
N ARG A 495 10.33 10.34 16.58
CA ARG A 495 10.79 11.60 15.99
C ARG A 495 10.88 11.52 14.46
N GLY A 496 10.51 10.39 13.85
CA GLY A 496 10.59 10.16 12.41
C GLY A 496 12.01 9.93 11.89
N ARG A 497 12.98 9.60 12.76
CA ARG A 497 14.33 9.21 12.33
C ARG A 497 14.31 7.78 11.81
N ILE A 498 15.04 7.55 10.72
CA ILE A 498 15.11 6.25 10.05
C ILE A 498 16.51 5.67 10.20
N GLU A 499 16.56 4.40 10.56
CA GLU A 499 17.79 3.59 10.61
C GLU A 499 17.58 2.31 9.80
N LEU A 500 18.68 1.63 9.45
CA LEU A 500 18.65 0.36 8.75
C LEU A 500 19.18 -0.77 9.65
N LEU A 501 18.49 -1.90 9.66
CA LEU A 501 18.95 -3.12 10.31
C LEU A 501 19.27 -4.17 9.24
N VAL A 502 20.45 -4.78 9.34
CA VAL A 502 20.94 -5.77 8.38
C VAL A 502 21.22 -7.07 9.13
N ALA A 503 20.35 -8.06 8.94
CA ALA A 503 20.52 -9.39 9.53
C ALA A 503 21.22 -10.32 8.53
N GLN A 504 22.31 -10.96 8.95
CA GLN A 504 23.13 -11.84 8.13
C GLN A 504 23.52 -13.14 8.84
N GLN A 505 23.56 -14.22 8.07
CA GLN A 505 24.09 -15.50 8.51
C GLN A 505 25.60 -15.57 8.25
N ILE A 506 26.35 -15.96 9.28
CA ILE A 506 27.78 -16.28 9.19
C ILE A 506 27.99 -17.78 9.46
N VAL A 507 29.06 -18.35 8.90
CA VAL A 507 29.37 -19.79 8.98
C VAL A 507 30.84 -20.06 9.32
N LYS A 508 31.09 -21.06 10.17
CA LYS A 508 32.42 -21.59 10.50
C LYS A 508 32.29 -23.09 10.78
N ASN A 509 33.07 -23.92 10.09
CA ASN A 509 33.08 -25.39 10.27
C ASN A 509 31.67 -26.02 10.26
N GLY A 510 30.78 -25.56 9.37
CA GLY A 510 29.39 -26.00 9.28
C GLY A 510 28.43 -25.41 10.33
N ARG A 511 28.93 -24.77 11.39
CA ARG A 511 28.12 -24.03 12.37
C ARG A 511 27.66 -22.70 11.78
N LYS A 512 26.41 -22.32 12.07
CA LYS A 512 25.79 -21.08 11.58
C LYS A 512 25.44 -20.19 12.77
N LYS A 513 25.69 -18.89 12.64
CA LYS A 513 25.22 -17.84 13.54
C LYS A 513 24.50 -16.76 12.74
N VAL A 514 23.60 -16.04 13.39
CA VAL A 514 22.92 -14.88 12.80
C VAL A 514 23.34 -13.65 13.59
N ILE A 515 23.81 -12.64 12.87
CA ILE A 515 24.20 -11.34 13.41
C ILE A 515 23.30 -10.29 12.80
N GLU A 516 22.82 -9.35 13.61
CA GLU A 516 22.14 -8.15 13.12
C GLU A 516 23.00 -6.92 13.37
N ALA A 517 23.05 -6.04 12.37
CA ALA A 517 23.80 -4.81 12.39
C ALA A 517 22.89 -3.59 12.24
N ARG A 518 23.07 -2.56 13.06
CA ARG A 518 22.35 -1.27 13.01
C ARG A 518 23.19 -0.18 12.34
N PHE A 519 22.62 0.44 11.32
CA PHE A 519 23.19 1.57 10.58
C PHE A 519 22.33 2.82 10.73
N HIS A 520 22.99 3.93 11.07
CA HIS A 520 22.39 5.26 11.06
C HIS A 520 22.60 5.90 9.68
N ILE A 521 21.53 6.49 9.13
CA ILE A 521 21.65 7.33 7.93
C ILE A 521 22.22 8.68 8.35
N VAL A 522 23.36 9.07 7.79
CA VAL A 522 24.05 10.32 8.14
C VAL A 522 23.29 11.49 7.52
N ASP A 523 22.92 12.47 8.34
CA ASP A 523 22.34 13.72 7.87
C ASP A 523 23.46 14.68 7.44
N HIS A 524 23.46 15.03 6.15
CA HIS A 524 24.45 15.94 5.54
C HIS A 524 23.91 17.37 5.41
N PHE A 525 22.76 17.68 6.01
CA PHE A 525 22.21 19.03 6.04
C PHE A 525 23.08 19.98 6.87
N GLU A 526 23.62 21.01 6.23
CA GLU A 526 24.45 22.02 6.87
C GLU A 526 23.99 23.43 6.49
N VAL A 527 23.85 24.31 7.48
CA VAL A 527 23.56 25.73 7.29
C VAL A 527 24.88 26.51 7.37
N ARG A 528 25.16 27.36 6.38
CA ARG A 528 26.31 28.25 6.35
C ARG A 528 25.90 29.64 6.83
N GLU A 529 26.59 30.14 7.85
CA GLU A 529 26.38 31.52 8.28
C GLU A 529 26.99 32.50 7.26
N VAL A 530 26.15 33.40 6.76
CA VAL A 530 26.56 34.41 5.79
C VAL A 530 26.38 35.79 6.40
N LYS A 531 27.50 36.46 6.71
CA LYS A 531 27.52 37.72 7.48
C LYS A 531 26.70 38.86 6.85
N THR A 532 26.58 38.87 5.52
CA THR A 532 25.87 39.91 4.76
C THR A 532 24.38 39.64 4.62
N LEU A 533 23.93 38.43 4.91
CA LEU A 533 22.52 38.05 4.88
C LEU A 533 21.93 38.14 6.29
N ALA A 534 20.72 38.67 6.40
CA ALA A 534 20.04 38.71 7.67
C ALA A 534 19.83 37.27 8.20
N LYS A 535 20.13 37.04 9.49
CA LYS A 535 19.98 35.73 10.15
C LYS A 535 18.57 35.13 10.00
N ASN A 536 17.57 35.96 9.72
CA ASN A 536 16.21 35.51 9.47
C ASN A 536 16.11 34.59 8.24
N VAL A 537 16.87 34.79 7.16
CA VAL A 537 16.79 34.00 5.92
C VAL A 537 17.29 32.56 6.13
N THR A 538 18.47 32.38 6.72
CA THR A 538 19.05 31.04 6.94
C THR A 538 18.29 30.23 7.99
N SER A 539 17.61 30.91 8.93
CA SER A 539 16.83 30.25 9.99
C SER A 539 15.51 29.62 9.52
N ARG A 540 15.04 29.96 8.30
CA ARG A 540 13.78 29.46 7.73
C ARG A 540 13.88 28.03 7.22
N LEU A 541 15.05 27.61 6.75
CA LEU A 541 15.28 26.27 6.22
C LEU A 541 15.76 25.37 7.35
N ARG A 542 14.94 24.37 7.71
CA ARG A 542 15.26 23.39 8.77
C ARG A 542 15.70 22.04 8.25
N GLY A 543 15.51 21.80 6.96
CA GLY A 543 15.98 20.57 6.31
C GLY A 543 16.03 20.72 4.81
N PHE A 544 17.02 20.08 4.20
CA PHE A 544 17.13 19.86 2.76
C PHE A 544 17.57 18.42 2.55
N ARG A 545 16.62 17.58 2.14
CA ARG A 545 16.83 16.14 1.93
C ARG A 545 16.55 15.77 0.49
N VAL A 546 17.26 14.77 -0.01
CA VAL A 546 17.18 14.34 -1.40
C VAL A 546 17.02 12.82 -1.44
N SER A 547 16.00 12.35 -2.14
CA SER A 547 15.72 10.91 -2.34
C SER A 547 14.72 10.72 -3.49
N SER A 548 14.18 9.51 -3.65
CA SER A 548 13.13 9.14 -4.60
C SER A 548 11.81 8.83 -3.88
N ASP A 549 10.75 8.58 -4.65
CA ASP A 549 9.45 8.12 -4.16
C ASP A 549 8.83 9.07 -3.12
N PHE A 550 8.83 10.37 -3.44
CA PHE A 550 8.22 11.39 -2.59
C PHE A 550 6.69 11.26 -2.61
N ASP A 551 6.13 10.92 -1.46
CA ASP A 551 4.68 10.89 -1.21
C ASP A 551 4.19 12.31 -0.90
N GLN A 552 3.69 13.01 -1.92
CA GLN A 552 3.14 14.37 -1.78
C GLN A 552 1.92 14.44 -0.84
N LYS A 553 1.22 13.35 -0.61
CA LYS A 553 0.06 13.33 0.30
C LYS A 553 0.52 13.40 1.75
N GLU A 554 1.60 12.71 2.07
CA GLU A 554 2.15 12.63 3.43
C GLU A 554 3.40 13.49 3.65
N ASP A 555 3.92 14.15 2.62
CA ASP A 555 5.16 14.91 2.64
C ASP A 555 6.34 14.09 3.17
N ILE A 556 6.54 12.84 2.72
CA ILE A 556 7.68 11.99 3.10
C ILE A 556 8.26 11.24 1.91
N PHE A 557 9.50 10.79 2.03
CA PHE A 557 10.07 9.83 1.07
C PHE A 557 9.70 8.41 1.47
N ARG A 558 9.22 7.61 0.51
CA ARG A 558 8.95 6.17 0.70
C ARG A 558 10.17 5.30 0.39
N ASN A 559 11.20 5.87 -0.24
CA ASN A 559 12.54 5.29 -0.26
C ASN A 559 13.21 5.48 1.11
N TYR A 560 12.93 4.55 2.03
CA TYR A 560 13.39 4.62 3.41
C TYR A 560 14.90 4.37 3.57
N HIS A 561 15.55 3.72 2.61
CA HIS A 561 17.00 3.55 2.67
C HIS A 561 17.76 4.79 2.16
N GLY A 562 17.12 5.70 1.42
CA GLY A 562 17.66 7.01 1.05
C GLY A 562 18.68 7.02 -0.09
N ALA A 563 19.33 5.89 -0.39
CA ALA A 563 20.21 5.79 -1.56
C ALA A 563 19.42 5.84 -2.87
N LEU A 564 20.02 6.49 -3.87
CA LEU A 564 19.54 6.52 -5.25
C LEU A 564 20.39 5.60 -6.13
N GLY A 565 19.82 5.05 -7.18
CA GLY A 565 20.54 4.43 -8.29
C GLY A 565 20.74 5.40 -9.44
N VAL A 566 21.53 4.99 -10.42
CA VAL A 566 21.83 5.79 -11.63
C VAL A 566 20.58 6.11 -12.47
N GLN A 567 19.50 5.35 -12.32
CA GLN A 567 18.23 5.58 -13.01
C GLN A 567 17.15 6.23 -12.14
N SER A 568 17.39 6.43 -10.83
CA SER A 568 16.35 6.88 -9.91
C SER A 568 15.91 8.32 -10.21
N ASP A 569 14.60 8.58 -10.09
CA ASP A 569 14.04 9.92 -10.18
C ASP A 569 14.27 10.67 -8.87
N LEU A 570 15.06 11.73 -8.96
CA LEU A 570 15.50 12.53 -7.84
C LEU A 570 14.45 13.57 -7.46
N VAL A 571 14.24 13.76 -6.16
CA VAL A 571 13.37 14.81 -5.62
C VAL A 571 14.05 15.46 -4.42
N GLY A 572 14.14 16.79 -4.45
CA GLY A 572 14.53 17.60 -3.30
C GLY A 572 13.32 17.92 -2.43
N ARG A 573 13.46 17.73 -1.11
CA ARG A 573 12.49 18.12 -0.07
C ARG A 573 13.09 19.21 0.79
N PHE A 574 12.33 20.28 1.02
CA PHE A 574 12.73 21.43 1.81
C PHE A 574 11.76 21.62 2.97
N ASP A 575 12.25 21.52 4.20
CA ASP A 575 11.44 21.72 5.40
C ASP A 575 11.55 23.21 5.80
N VAL A 576 10.47 23.97 5.59
CA VAL A 576 10.44 25.43 5.73
C VAL A 576 9.58 25.83 6.93
N VAL A 577 10.08 26.75 7.76
CA VAL A 577 9.31 27.37 8.85
C VAL A 577 8.79 28.75 8.46
N GLU A 578 7.79 29.23 9.18
CA GLU A 578 7.12 30.51 8.97
C GLU A 578 8.12 31.70 8.96
N GLY A 579 7.90 32.69 8.10
CA GLY A 579 8.75 33.88 7.97
C GLY A 579 8.57 34.60 6.62
N GLU A 580 9.30 35.69 6.36
CA GLU A 580 9.11 36.53 5.16
C GLU A 580 9.35 35.80 3.84
N GLU A 581 8.52 36.09 2.83
CA GLU A 581 8.66 35.54 1.49
C GLU A 581 10.04 35.83 0.89
N ARG A 582 10.63 34.82 0.24
CA ARG A 582 11.97 34.95 -0.35
C ARG A 582 12.11 34.00 -1.54
N LEU A 583 12.65 34.53 -2.63
CA LEU A 583 13.10 33.73 -3.75
C LEU A 583 14.56 33.31 -3.52
N LEU A 584 14.80 32.01 -3.58
CA LEU A 584 16.12 31.39 -3.45
C LEU A 584 16.44 30.58 -4.71
N SER A 585 17.67 30.12 -4.84
CA SER A 585 18.06 29.19 -5.91
C SER A 585 18.59 27.88 -5.34
N VAL A 586 18.16 26.76 -5.91
CA VAL A 586 18.65 25.41 -5.61
C VAL A 586 19.56 24.99 -6.74
N VAL A 587 20.83 24.69 -6.42
CA VAL A 587 21.84 24.27 -7.38
C VAL A 587 22.22 22.81 -7.11
N TRP A 588 22.14 21.99 -8.15
CA TRP A 588 22.48 20.57 -8.11
C TRP A 588 23.85 20.36 -8.75
N ILE A 589 24.76 19.74 -8.02
CA ILE A 589 26.14 19.52 -8.44
C ILE A 589 26.45 18.03 -8.34
N ASP A 590 26.97 17.47 -9.42
CA ASP A 590 27.33 16.06 -9.49
C ASP A 590 28.73 15.77 -8.90
N PRO A 591 29.15 14.50 -8.77
CA PRO A 591 30.43 14.13 -8.17
C PRO A 591 31.67 14.65 -8.91
N ALA A 592 31.49 15.09 -10.16
CA ALA A 592 32.54 15.67 -10.99
C ALA A 592 32.53 17.20 -10.98
N ASP A 593 31.87 17.84 -10.01
CA ASP A 593 31.68 19.30 -9.94
C ASP A 593 30.92 19.91 -11.14
N ILE A 594 30.15 19.10 -11.87
CA ILE A 594 29.29 19.59 -12.95
C ILE A 594 27.96 20.06 -12.37
N VAL A 595 27.56 21.29 -12.72
CA VAL A 595 26.25 21.82 -12.36
C VAL A 595 25.18 21.13 -13.22
N ALA A 596 24.43 20.22 -12.61
CA ALA A 596 23.36 19.47 -13.27
C ALA A 596 22.11 20.32 -13.50
N GLY A 597 21.83 21.27 -12.62
CA GLY A 597 20.70 22.18 -12.76
C GLY A 597 20.71 23.29 -11.70
N SER A 598 20.07 24.41 -12.02
CA SER A 598 19.80 25.50 -11.09
C SER A 598 18.34 25.91 -11.24
N PHE A 599 17.60 25.91 -10.15
CA PHE A 599 16.17 26.17 -10.16
C PHE A 599 15.77 27.13 -9.06
N GLU A 600 14.66 27.84 -9.25
CA GLU A 600 14.12 28.71 -8.21
C GLU A 600 13.40 27.91 -7.12
N LEU A 601 13.54 28.37 -5.88
CA LEU A 601 12.81 27.90 -4.71
C LEU A 601 12.12 29.10 -4.07
N ASN A 602 10.80 29.15 -4.19
CA ASN A 602 10.01 30.23 -3.63
C ASN A 602 9.53 29.86 -2.22
N LEU A 603 10.02 30.58 -1.21
CA LEU A 603 9.56 30.42 0.16
C LEU A 603 8.34 31.31 0.40
N THR A 604 7.20 30.71 0.75
CA THR A 604 6.00 31.47 1.13
C THR A 604 6.08 31.96 2.58
N GLU A 605 5.10 32.71 3.06
CA GLU A 605 5.07 33.14 4.46
C GLU A 605 4.94 31.98 5.46
N LYS A 606 4.34 30.86 5.05
CA LYS A 606 3.88 29.79 5.95
C LYS A 606 4.94 28.73 6.18
N ALA A 607 4.81 28.03 7.32
CA ALA A 607 5.52 26.77 7.52
C ALA A 607 4.93 25.69 6.59
N GLU A 608 5.77 25.09 5.77
CA GLU A 608 5.38 24.07 4.80
C GLU A 608 6.55 23.15 4.43
N VAL A 609 6.21 22.01 3.81
CA VAL A 609 7.19 21.16 3.15
C VAL A 609 7.09 21.44 1.66
N LEU A 610 8.15 22.00 1.10
CA LEU A 610 8.28 22.18 -0.35
C LEU A 610 8.99 20.98 -0.95
N PHE A 611 8.74 20.72 -2.23
CA PHE A 611 9.45 19.69 -2.98
C PHE A 611 9.70 20.13 -4.41
N GLN A 612 10.79 19.63 -5.00
CA GLN A 612 11.19 19.93 -6.36
C GLN A 612 11.76 18.66 -7.02
N PRO A 613 11.08 18.10 -8.04
CA PRO A 613 11.58 16.98 -8.83
C PRO A 613 12.28 17.48 -10.11
N PRO A 614 13.61 17.71 -10.12
CA PRO A 614 14.30 18.06 -11.35
C PRO A 614 14.29 16.91 -12.35
N VAL A 615 14.08 17.22 -13.62
CA VAL A 615 14.12 16.24 -14.72
C VAL A 615 15.52 16.26 -15.32
N PHE A 616 16.34 15.29 -14.91
CA PHE A 616 17.70 15.12 -15.40
C PHE A 616 17.80 13.98 -16.41
N GLN A 617 18.64 14.19 -17.43
CA GLN A 617 19.08 13.11 -18.32
C GLN A 617 19.75 12.01 -17.50
N LYS A 618 19.54 10.77 -17.95
CA LYS A 618 20.06 9.56 -17.32
C LYS A 618 21.18 8.95 -18.18
N PRO A 619 22.07 8.13 -17.61
CA PRO A 619 22.19 7.81 -16.18
C PRO A 619 22.71 8.98 -15.34
N LEU A 620 22.31 9.06 -14.07
CA LEU A 620 22.97 9.91 -13.09
C LEU A 620 24.38 9.37 -12.81
N ARG A 621 25.38 10.24 -12.78
CA ARG A 621 26.75 9.84 -12.43
C ARG A 621 26.80 9.32 -10.99
N PRO A 622 27.36 8.12 -10.72
CA PRO A 622 27.48 7.62 -9.37
C PRO A 622 28.47 8.42 -8.52
N GLY A 623 28.18 8.52 -7.23
CA GLY A 623 29.03 9.15 -6.23
C GLY A 623 28.27 10.08 -5.28
N GLU A 624 29.03 10.91 -4.58
CA GLU A 624 28.52 11.95 -3.69
C GLU A 624 28.09 13.17 -4.50
N TRP A 625 26.78 13.40 -4.55
CA TRP A 625 26.20 14.61 -5.12
C TRP A 625 26.02 15.68 -4.05
N THR A 626 26.02 16.95 -4.47
CA THR A 626 25.79 18.09 -3.59
C THR A 626 24.57 18.90 -4.06
N GLY A 627 23.64 19.15 -3.15
CA GLY A 627 22.57 20.12 -3.32
C GLY A 627 22.90 21.38 -2.53
N LEU A 628 22.86 22.55 -3.17
CA LEU A 628 23.08 23.85 -2.54
C LEU A 628 21.81 24.69 -2.60
N ILE A 629 21.59 25.50 -1.56
CA ILE A 629 20.62 26.60 -1.62
C ILE A 629 21.40 27.90 -1.50
N THR A 630 21.14 28.83 -2.41
CA THR A 630 21.79 30.12 -2.46
C THR A 630 20.79 31.26 -2.30
N ALA A 631 21.23 32.32 -1.64
CA ALA A 631 20.57 33.62 -1.60
C ALA A 631 21.56 34.64 -2.19
N ASP A 632 21.16 35.34 -3.25
CA ASP A 632 22.02 36.30 -3.96
C ASP A 632 23.37 35.68 -4.36
N TRP A 633 23.34 34.42 -4.83
CA TRP A 633 24.49 33.57 -5.18
C TRP A 633 25.45 33.21 -4.03
N GLN A 634 25.11 33.55 -2.79
CA GLN A 634 25.86 33.10 -1.61
C GLN A 634 25.23 31.81 -1.08
N VAL A 635 26.06 30.79 -0.86
CA VAL A 635 25.60 29.48 -0.35
C VAL A 635 25.19 29.61 1.12
N ILE A 636 23.91 29.36 1.40
CA ILE A 636 23.33 29.43 2.75
C ILE A 636 23.04 28.04 3.34
N VAL A 637 22.80 27.05 2.50
CA VAL A 637 22.55 25.66 2.91
C VAL A 637 23.26 24.73 1.92
N GLN A 638 23.78 23.63 2.43
CA GLN A 638 24.21 22.51 1.62
C GLN A 638 23.66 21.19 2.16
N THR A 639 23.52 20.22 1.28
CA THR A 639 23.26 18.83 1.62
C THR A 639 23.98 17.93 0.64
N LYS A 640 24.26 16.69 1.05
CA LYS A 640 24.86 15.67 0.20
C LYS A 640 23.96 14.46 0.11
N PHE A 641 23.99 13.78 -1.02
CA PHE A 641 23.24 12.54 -1.21
C PHE A 641 24.00 11.57 -2.11
N LEU A 642 23.65 10.30 -2.01
CA LEU A 642 24.39 9.22 -2.64
C LEU A 642 23.65 8.66 -3.85
N VAL A 643 24.32 8.65 -5.00
CA VAL A 643 23.94 7.85 -6.17
C VAL A 643 24.87 6.65 -6.25
N LEU A 644 24.32 5.45 -6.08
CA LEU A 644 25.06 4.20 -6.05
C LEU A 644 25.48 3.76 -7.47
N PRO A 645 26.72 3.26 -7.62
CA PRO A 645 27.16 2.63 -8.86
C PRO A 645 26.28 1.45 -9.27
N SER A 646 26.02 1.35 -10.58
CA SER A 646 25.43 0.17 -11.21
C SER A 646 26.47 -0.95 -11.31
N PRO A 647 26.08 -2.23 -11.14
CA PRO A 647 26.92 -3.37 -11.48
C PRO A 647 27.36 -3.39 -12.95
N THR A 648 26.61 -2.71 -13.83
CA THR A 648 26.91 -2.56 -15.25
C THR A 648 27.77 -1.32 -15.48
N PRO A 649 29.06 -1.44 -15.86
CA PRO A 649 29.97 -0.29 -15.96
C PRO A 649 29.54 0.80 -16.94
N THR A 650 28.82 0.43 -18.02
CA THR A 650 28.33 1.40 -19.02
C THR A 650 27.34 2.40 -18.42
N ASP A 651 26.60 2.00 -17.38
CA ASP A 651 25.59 2.86 -16.77
C ASP A 651 26.21 3.90 -15.81
N ASN A 652 27.51 3.79 -15.52
CA ASN A 652 28.19 4.63 -14.53
C ASN A 652 28.80 5.91 -15.13
N GLN A 653 28.77 6.11 -16.45
CA GLN A 653 29.45 7.22 -17.14
C GLN A 653 28.82 8.60 -16.86
N GLY A 654 27.55 8.64 -16.45
CA GLY A 654 26.73 9.85 -16.43
C GLY A 654 26.03 10.08 -17.79
N PRO A 655 25.31 11.20 -17.96
CA PRO A 655 24.57 11.49 -19.19
C PRO A 655 25.52 11.80 -20.35
N GLU A 656 25.02 11.60 -21.57
CA GLU A 656 25.76 11.93 -22.79
C GLU A 656 26.17 13.41 -22.80
N GLY A 657 27.41 13.68 -23.24
CA GLY A 657 27.94 15.05 -23.28
C GLY A 657 28.11 15.74 -21.92
N ASN A 658 27.97 15.01 -20.80
CA ASN A 658 28.00 15.56 -19.44
C ASN A 658 26.91 16.61 -19.16
N ALA A 659 25.81 16.59 -19.92
CA ALA A 659 24.72 17.53 -19.79
C ALA A 659 23.49 16.85 -19.18
N TYR A 660 23.08 17.30 -17.99
CA TYR A 660 21.87 16.77 -17.34
C TYR A 660 20.59 17.47 -17.84
N ILE A 661 20.72 18.69 -18.36
CA ILE A 661 19.66 19.52 -18.94
C ILE A 661 20.25 20.26 -20.14
N ASP A 662 19.43 20.57 -21.13
CA ASP A 662 19.80 21.43 -22.27
C ASP A 662 19.87 22.91 -21.85
N PHE A 663 20.84 23.22 -20.98
CA PHE A 663 21.14 24.58 -20.52
C PHE A 663 22.61 24.71 -20.09
N ASN A 664 23.22 25.88 -20.35
CA ASN A 664 24.62 26.14 -20.02
C ASN A 664 24.78 26.79 -18.64
N PHE A 665 25.32 26.04 -17.67
CA PHE A 665 25.57 26.52 -16.30
C PHE A 665 27.02 26.98 -16.04
N THR A 666 27.82 27.29 -17.08
CA THR A 666 29.23 27.72 -16.93
C THR A 666 29.37 28.94 -16.02
N SER A 667 28.46 29.91 -16.09
CA SER A 667 28.49 31.09 -15.21
C SER A 667 28.30 30.72 -13.74
N VAL A 668 27.39 29.79 -13.44
CA VAL A 668 27.16 29.29 -12.08
C VAL A 668 28.38 28.53 -11.58
N SER A 669 28.98 27.69 -12.42
CA SER A 669 30.21 26.96 -12.09
C SER A 669 31.35 27.90 -11.71
N LYS A 670 31.53 29.02 -12.45
CA LYS A 670 32.52 30.05 -12.12
C LYS A 670 32.22 30.76 -10.81
N ILE A 671 30.97 31.15 -10.56
CA ILE A 671 30.55 31.80 -9.32
C ILE A 671 30.83 30.90 -8.11
N LEU A 672 30.54 29.61 -8.24
CA LEU A 672 30.75 28.61 -7.19
C LEU A 672 32.19 28.05 -7.14
N SER A 673 33.10 28.55 -7.98
CA SER A 673 34.50 28.12 -8.06
C SER A 673 34.70 26.61 -8.27
N LEU A 674 33.80 25.98 -9.03
CA LEU A 674 33.81 24.55 -9.34
C LEU A 674 34.87 24.22 -10.41
N ARG A 675 35.53 23.06 -10.29
CA ARG A 675 36.62 22.64 -11.20
C ARG A 675 36.40 21.23 -11.75
N PRO A 676 35.53 21.06 -12.76
CA PRO A 676 35.22 19.72 -13.27
C PRO A 676 36.43 18.95 -13.80
N GLN A 677 37.36 19.64 -14.45
CA GLN A 677 38.53 19.01 -15.05
C GLN A 677 39.41 18.28 -14.03
N ASP A 678 39.47 18.77 -12.79
CA ASP A 678 40.28 18.20 -11.71
C ASP A 678 39.69 16.87 -11.21
N LYS A 679 38.35 16.76 -11.16
CA LYS A 679 37.65 15.58 -10.64
C LYS A 679 37.34 14.53 -11.70
N MET A 680 37.15 14.93 -12.96
CA MET A 680 36.77 14.03 -14.05
C MET A 680 37.75 12.86 -14.24
N VAL A 681 39.06 13.08 -14.07
CA VAL A 681 40.07 12.01 -14.18
C VAL A 681 39.84 10.90 -13.15
N ALA A 682 39.54 11.27 -11.90
CA ALA A 682 39.25 10.30 -10.84
C ALA A 682 37.93 9.55 -11.11
N ILE A 683 36.92 10.26 -11.61
CA ILE A 683 35.62 9.68 -12.01
C ILE A 683 35.80 8.65 -13.13
N GLU A 684 36.53 8.98 -14.20
CA GLU A 684 36.77 8.06 -15.32
C GLU A 684 37.46 6.77 -14.86
N GLY A 685 38.36 6.86 -13.89
CA GLY A 685 38.98 5.69 -13.26
C GLY A 685 37.97 4.83 -12.49
N ASN A 686 37.07 5.46 -11.73
CA ASN A 686 36.04 4.76 -10.96
C ASN A 686 34.99 4.07 -11.84
N VAL A 687 34.58 4.70 -12.94
CA VAL A 687 33.55 4.19 -13.86
C VAL A 687 33.95 2.86 -14.52
N ARG A 688 35.25 2.61 -14.69
CA ARG A 688 35.77 1.36 -15.27
C ARG A 688 35.89 0.20 -14.26
N LYS A 689 35.71 0.47 -12.97
CA LYS A 689 35.83 -0.55 -11.92
C LYS A 689 34.75 -1.63 -12.11
N SER A 690 35.15 -2.88 -11.90
CA SER A 690 34.25 -4.04 -11.91
C SER A 690 34.65 -5.05 -10.83
N GLY A 691 33.80 -6.04 -10.56
CA GLY A 691 34.06 -7.06 -9.55
C GLY A 691 34.42 -6.47 -8.18
N GLY A 692 35.45 -7.01 -7.54
CA GLY A 692 35.87 -6.58 -6.20
C GLY A 692 36.38 -5.14 -6.11
N GLU A 693 36.80 -4.52 -7.22
CA GLU A 693 37.17 -3.09 -7.21
C GLU A 693 35.95 -2.18 -7.13
N LEU A 694 34.89 -2.55 -7.85
CA LEU A 694 33.61 -1.86 -7.80
C LEU A 694 32.98 -2.01 -6.41
N GLU A 695 33.05 -3.20 -5.81
CA GLU A 695 32.56 -3.41 -4.45
C GLU A 695 33.28 -2.54 -3.41
N ARG A 696 34.60 -2.39 -3.52
CA ARG A 696 35.37 -1.50 -2.63
C ARG A 696 34.95 -0.04 -2.80
N TRP A 697 34.80 0.42 -4.04
CA TRP A 697 34.34 1.79 -4.31
C TRP A 697 32.92 2.04 -3.77
N ILE A 698 32.01 1.08 -3.96
CA ILE A 698 30.66 1.15 -3.38
C ILE A 698 30.74 1.23 -1.85
N ASP A 699 31.56 0.40 -1.20
CA ASP A 699 31.66 0.38 0.26
C ASP A 699 32.29 1.67 0.82
N GLU A 700 33.24 2.27 0.11
CA GLU A 700 33.80 3.59 0.44
C GLU A 700 32.73 4.67 0.40
N LEU A 701 31.92 4.69 -0.67
CA LEU A 701 30.80 5.63 -0.80
C LEU A 701 29.75 5.41 0.29
N VAL A 702 29.30 4.17 0.48
CA VAL A 702 28.28 3.82 1.49
C VAL A 702 28.76 4.18 2.89
N GLY A 703 30.04 3.99 3.22
CA GLY A 703 30.60 4.36 4.53
C GLY A 703 30.48 5.85 4.87
N GLY A 704 30.38 6.74 3.87
CA GLY A 704 30.16 8.18 4.08
C GLY A 704 28.70 8.57 4.38
N PHE A 705 27.75 7.68 4.11
CA PHE A 705 26.31 7.96 4.24
C PHE A 705 25.61 7.05 5.26
N TYR A 706 26.21 5.92 5.62
CA TYR A 706 25.65 4.93 6.53
C TYR A 706 26.69 4.58 7.58
N ALA A 707 26.47 5.07 8.81
CA ALA A 707 27.41 4.92 9.90
C ALA A 707 26.98 3.83 10.89
N MET A 708 27.94 3.06 11.40
CA MET A 708 27.78 2.17 12.55
C MET A 708 28.53 2.75 13.75
N LYS A 709 27.97 2.63 14.96
CA LYS A 709 28.70 2.92 16.20
C LYS A 709 29.33 1.63 16.69
N GLU A 710 30.66 1.57 16.74
CA GLU A 710 31.43 0.30 16.87
C GLU A 710 31.00 -0.58 18.06
N ASP A 711 30.63 0.01 19.20
CA ASP A 711 30.36 -0.75 20.45
C ASP A 711 28.89 -1.11 20.72
N ASP A 712 27.92 -0.60 19.94
CA ASP A 712 26.46 -0.81 20.17
C ASP A 712 25.65 -1.02 18.87
N SER A 713 26.31 -1.34 17.75
CA SER A 713 25.64 -1.55 16.46
C SER A 713 25.55 -3.00 16.02
N LEU A 714 25.98 -3.97 16.84
CA LEU A 714 26.00 -5.38 16.51
C LEU A 714 25.41 -6.23 17.64
N CYS A 715 24.58 -7.20 17.27
CA CYS A 715 24.06 -8.19 18.21
C CYS A 715 24.03 -9.60 17.58
N GLU A 716 24.11 -10.64 18.41
CA GLU A 716 23.98 -12.04 18.00
C GLU A 716 22.58 -12.58 18.34
N VAL A 717 21.94 -13.24 17.37
CA VAL A 717 20.67 -13.96 17.61
C VAL A 717 20.99 -15.35 18.17
N GLN A 718 20.50 -15.66 19.36
CA GLN A 718 20.78 -16.95 19.99
C GLN A 718 19.92 -18.07 19.38
N ARG A 719 20.56 -19.21 19.08
CA ARG A 719 19.90 -20.52 19.11
C ARG A 719 20.60 -21.36 20.17
N LEU A 720 19.86 -21.74 21.21
CA LEU A 720 20.28 -22.69 22.25
C LEU A 720 21.03 -23.87 21.63
N SER A 721 22.35 -24.01 21.90
CA SER A 721 23.03 -25.33 21.89
C SER A 721 24.53 -25.33 22.23
N CYS A 722 25.28 -24.22 22.16
CA CYS A 722 26.73 -24.27 22.46
C CYS A 722 27.23 -23.08 23.29
N VAL A 723 27.59 -23.34 24.55
CA VAL A 723 28.18 -22.37 25.50
C VAL A 723 29.66 -22.04 25.13
N GLU A 724 30.32 -22.89 24.33
CA GLU A 724 31.77 -22.84 24.13
C GLU A 724 32.29 -21.83 23.09
N GLU A 725 31.42 -21.12 22.36
CA GLU A 725 31.83 -20.06 21.41
C GLU A 725 30.89 -18.83 21.52
N MET A 726 30.56 -18.38 22.74
CA MET A 726 29.82 -17.12 22.93
C MET A 726 30.65 -15.95 22.37
N SER A 727 30.05 -15.15 21.48
CA SER A 727 30.68 -13.90 21.09
C SER A 727 30.61 -12.90 22.25
N GLN A 728 31.45 -11.86 22.21
CA GLN A 728 31.35 -10.74 23.16
C GLN A 728 30.20 -9.78 22.79
N LEU A 729 29.41 -10.10 21.76
CA LEU A 729 28.28 -9.26 21.33
C LEU A 729 27.10 -9.43 22.29
N SER A 730 26.29 -8.38 22.41
CA SER A 730 25.00 -8.46 23.08
C SER A 730 24.05 -9.39 22.32
N PHE A 731 23.13 -10.02 23.03
CA PHE A 731 22.08 -10.82 22.40
C PHE A 731 21.00 -9.90 21.84
N CYS A 732 20.61 -10.14 20.59
CA CYS A 732 19.63 -9.30 19.89
C CYS A 732 18.28 -9.20 20.63
N GLU A 733 17.85 -10.25 21.32
CA GLU A 733 16.63 -10.24 22.15
C GLU A 733 16.66 -9.22 23.31
N ASN A 734 17.86 -8.90 23.80
CA ASN A 734 18.09 -7.93 24.88
C ASN A 734 18.48 -6.54 24.36
N THR A 735 18.44 -6.34 23.04
CA THR A 735 18.90 -5.13 22.38
C THR A 735 17.71 -4.36 21.82
N PHE A 736 17.33 -3.26 22.48
CA PHE A 736 16.10 -2.49 22.18
C PHE A 736 15.91 -2.05 20.72
N TRP A 737 17.00 -1.92 19.95
CA TRP A 737 16.94 -1.51 18.54
C TRP A 737 16.76 -2.68 17.58
N SER A 738 17.00 -3.92 18.04
CA SER A 738 17.02 -5.10 17.19
C SER A 738 15.62 -5.47 16.70
N SER A 739 15.55 -6.07 15.51
CA SER A 739 14.30 -6.66 15.03
C SER A 739 13.88 -7.90 15.84
N TYR A 740 14.78 -8.48 16.64
CA TYR A 740 14.53 -9.61 17.53
C TYR A 740 14.22 -9.20 18.97
N TYR A 741 14.18 -7.90 19.27
CA TYR A 741 13.77 -7.40 20.58
C TYR A 741 12.31 -7.75 20.87
N ASP A 742 12.03 -8.32 22.04
CA ASP A 742 10.71 -8.84 22.43
C ASP A 742 10.12 -9.88 21.43
N ALA A 743 10.96 -10.70 20.79
CA ALA A 743 10.54 -11.77 19.88
C ALA A 743 9.88 -12.99 20.58
N ASN A 744 9.00 -12.74 21.55
CA ASN A 744 7.97 -13.70 22.00
C ASN A 744 6.82 -13.85 20.98
N PHE A 745 7.00 -13.34 19.75
CA PHE A 745 6.07 -13.42 18.62
C PHE A 745 6.72 -14.08 17.42
#